data_AF-A0AAV0X9S9-F1
#
_entry.id   AF-A0AAV0X9S9-F1
#
_cell.length_a   1.000
_cell.length_b   1.000
_cell.length_c   1.000
_cell.angle_alpha   90.00
_cell.angle_beta   90.00
_cell.angle_gamma   90.00
#
_symmetry.space_group_name_H-M   'P 1'
#
loop_
_entity.id
_entity.type
_entity.pdbx_description
1 polymer ?
#
loop_
_entity_poly.entity_id
_entity_poly.type
_entity_poly.pdbx_seq_one_letter_code
_entity_poly.pdbx_strand_id
1 'polypeptide(L)'
;MRGRKASVHPDKIVQTVLRFRDRVVQEINGVRKISVATNDVWSDMSKHLNGAISKGALHLFVHNGRHGIKELLGLLPVIDQVITSAAIETADELLQDDSESNSSEDSNNLPKKEFVITFSSTEWQQIQPEEVVYKLNDKSRPMSSCRSFYVLPKGKWSPMIAEHFWEHTQLPCCISFKRSKVLNEGSIYVCVIGRCSICGSNFKGIIGEKPIGNSRVLMQCTYIGNFTDEHRQVKKRRMVGSDIDKALESVVHNGISCESYREMEARRLMKIGAPNPAIIPTGNALRILKSRKQAQNKRHTDKLTALAIMRTEEDFKNILHDMGSHPFFIHYHCSEQIHIYRSYCRSVQYPRLIIDATGSVVKNFSKFGFQKTRFLFLYEGVVYDNIKKHSFTVTNMISERHNNISIFNWLAKWINCDIPTPRETVCDQSLALLSAIVQCFTQYSSLKDYLRICADIVFEKLPSNSHWLPNCFVRTDVAHFIKLVSKWTPLKTAPRRVREIIIRVIGIILKSQSLVFIESIIMSLFIVITNETDGTDLISFEDTPCEQHKKILIQAVSTELHLEEILALKETDDDQNINMDLEYESQSEEVENFDNPFQSWSEGLFEKSKTFIREGNGINAMFLPALVPLILKCTKLLPLWSGLMVPFFGYGELTTSSAAVESSFKKLKHVTFKHTSLPVDIEEFLENHIMSLQGASLIRSAVNTQAIEPLPILVENVNISKQNVDNMLAYISNDCPLCNKGDLPMQNGAHKCIICGIPVHALSSCSTHELGQEERRICRNCSQTQNKTCLGEEDIACENWNRKSKKQANKSYLTPNSLLRHLGINNPRNIRLLPILKNGSRAEELKSCTIAEVGKVILSNTCAFDTLASIFMAAYCDSDNYQQQIDAIKENDEFFQFISIIVTKGITASTYSDRAKFIINMLNPELKQLEYNTTLAICDATAGTILKAVLKRNPTINEISLCSNSECKRSLSHTVTYITYQTTDGSINDLQQFLDNRLCEESSVCGYGECIGIKSIDPIISNMHIIIEMLYWNSDETTYSTEVGRFVETKLSDLPPVLIHNESTYELRGVVNYIRGLSRLRTSVGHYTAYCKRSERSWELMDDQNKKTISVKASTKVICEYLIYTI
;
A
#
# COMPACT_ATOMS: atom_id res chain seq x y z
N MET A 1 -18.52 3.94 -64.63
CA MET A 1 -19.86 3.47 -64.22
C MET A 1 -20.87 4.07 -65.20
N ARG A 2 -21.63 3.26 -65.95
CA ARG A 2 -22.89 3.76 -66.55
C ARG A 2 -23.94 3.74 -65.44
N GLY A 3 -24.63 4.85 -65.23
CA GLY A 3 -25.61 4.99 -64.15
C GLY A 3 -26.79 4.05 -64.31
N ARG A 4 -27.57 3.85 -63.24
CA ARG A 4 -28.90 3.22 -63.33
C ARG A 4 -29.71 3.96 -64.42
N LYS A 5 -30.46 3.23 -65.27
CA LYS A 5 -31.44 3.86 -66.16
C LYS A 5 -32.32 4.80 -65.33
N ALA A 6 -32.51 6.03 -65.80
CA ALA A 6 -33.32 7.01 -65.09
C ALA A 6 -34.74 6.46 -64.91
N SER A 7 -35.29 6.59 -63.70
CA SER A 7 -36.66 6.20 -63.34
C SER A 7 -37.73 7.02 -64.08
N VAL A 8 -37.34 8.18 -64.61
CA VAL A 8 -38.18 9.11 -65.38
C VAL A 8 -37.38 9.56 -66.60
N HIS A 9 -38.02 9.59 -67.78
CA HIS A 9 -37.37 10.10 -69.00
C HIS A 9 -37.06 11.60 -68.86
N PRO A 10 -35.89 12.10 -69.31
CA PRO A 10 -35.50 13.51 -69.15
C PRO A 10 -36.56 14.51 -69.60
N ASP A 11 -37.24 14.28 -70.72
CA ASP A 11 -38.27 15.19 -71.24
C ASP A 11 -39.46 15.34 -70.29
N LYS A 12 -39.82 14.27 -69.57
CA LYS A 12 -40.88 14.31 -68.55
C LYS A 12 -40.45 15.10 -67.31
N ILE A 13 -39.14 15.13 -67.03
CA ILE A 13 -38.57 16.02 -66.00
C ILE A 13 -38.62 17.47 -66.49
N VAL A 14 -38.17 17.75 -67.72
CA VAL A 14 -38.19 19.08 -68.36
C VAL A 14 -39.61 19.65 -68.40
N GLN A 15 -40.59 18.88 -68.88
CA GLN A 15 -42.01 19.27 -68.88
C GLN A 15 -42.53 19.55 -67.46
N THR A 16 -42.13 18.75 -66.47
CA THR A 16 -42.51 19.00 -65.07
C THR A 16 -41.88 20.28 -64.53
N VAL A 17 -40.61 20.56 -64.83
CA VAL A 17 -39.95 21.82 -64.44
C VAL A 17 -40.67 23.01 -65.07
N LEU A 18 -41.00 22.95 -66.36
CA LEU A 18 -41.70 24.03 -67.07
C LEU A 18 -43.14 24.23 -66.56
N ARG A 19 -43.85 23.17 -66.16
CA ARG A 19 -45.17 23.27 -65.51
C ARG A 19 -45.13 24.03 -64.18
N PHE A 20 -43.99 24.03 -63.49
CA PHE A 20 -43.79 24.74 -62.22
C PHE A 20 -42.89 25.99 -62.39
N ARG A 21 -42.68 26.49 -63.62
CA ARG A 21 -41.75 27.58 -63.97
C ARG A 21 -41.78 28.75 -62.99
N ASP A 22 -42.96 29.30 -62.71
CA ASP A 22 -43.13 30.53 -61.92
C ASP A 22 -42.87 30.32 -60.41
N ARG A 23 -42.77 29.05 -59.97
CA ARG A 23 -42.34 28.66 -58.62
C ARG A 23 -40.90 28.16 -58.58
N VAL A 24 -40.32 27.78 -59.72
CA VAL A 24 -38.92 27.34 -59.89
C VAL A 24 -37.97 28.52 -60.14
N VAL A 25 -38.47 29.59 -60.77
CA VAL A 25 -37.74 30.84 -60.99
C VAL A 25 -38.38 31.93 -60.15
N GLN A 26 -37.61 32.48 -59.21
CA GLN A 26 -38.01 33.64 -58.41
C GLN A 26 -37.27 34.88 -58.90
N GLU A 27 -38.00 35.98 -59.04
CA GLU A 27 -37.42 37.28 -59.38
C GLU A 27 -37.12 38.03 -58.08
N ILE A 28 -35.83 38.24 -57.80
CA ILE A 28 -35.36 38.93 -56.58
C ILE A 28 -34.47 40.07 -57.04
N ASN A 29 -34.89 41.31 -56.75
CA ASN A 29 -34.23 42.56 -57.15
C ASN A 29 -34.00 42.65 -58.67
N GLY A 30 -35.01 42.32 -59.48
CA GLY A 30 -34.94 42.36 -60.95
C GLY A 30 -34.08 41.26 -61.60
N VAL A 31 -33.51 40.35 -60.80
CA VAL A 31 -32.72 39.22 -61.31
C VAL A 31 -33.48 37.92 -61.11
N ARG A 32 -33.79 37.23 -62.21
CA ARG A 32 -34.39 35.90 -62.21
C ARG A 32 -33.39 34.85 -61.73
N LYS A 33 -33.70 34.16 -60.63
CA LYS A 33 -32.86 33.13 -60.00
C LYS A 33 -33.65 31.85 -59.76
N ILE A 34 -32.96 30.71 -59.76
CA ILE A 34 -33.56 29.41 -59.46
C ILE A 34 -33.84 29.32 -57.96
N SER A 35 -35.04 28.87 -57.58
CA SER A 35 -35.46 28.70 -56.19
C SER A 35 -34.58 27.72 -55.41
N VAL A 36 -34.19 28.12 -54.20
CA VAL A 36 -33.30 27.34 -53.33
C VAL A 36 -33.80 25.92 -53.04
N ALA A 37 -32.89 24.98 -52.79
CA ALA A 37 -33.17 23.55 -52.60
C ALA A 37 -34.15 23.21 -51.45
N THR A 38 -34.38 24.14 -50.52
CA THR A 38 -35.34 24.00 -49.42
C THR A 38 -36.77 24.36 -49.80
N ASN A 39 -37.01 25.04 -50.93
CA ASN A 39 -38.33 25.49 -51.37
C ASN A 39 -39.25 24.30 -51.68
N ASP A 40 -40.51 24.37 -51.24
CA ASP A 40 -41.48 23.29 -51.37
C ASP A 40 -41.88 22.96 -52.82
N VAL A 41 -41.60 23.84 -53.78
CA VAL A 41 -41.76 23.54 -55.22
C VAL A 41 -41.07 22.23 -55.62
N TRP A 42 -39.90 21.94 -55.05
CA TRP A 42 -39.16 20.71 -55.33
C TRP A 42 -39.82 19.47 -54.72
N SER A 43 -40.51 19.64 -53.58
CA SER A 43 -41.33 18.59 -52.96
C SER A 43 -42.58 18.31 -53.79
N ASP A 44 -43.24 19.36 -54.30
CA ASP A 44 -44.45 19.24 -55.12
C ASP A 44 -44.17 18.62 -56.50
N MET A 45 -43.08 19.02 -57.16
CA MET A 45 -42.62 18.38 -58.40
C MET A 45 -42.22 16.92 -58.18
N SER A 46 -41.62 16.59 -57.03
CA SER A 46 -41.30 15.20 -56.67
C SER A 46 -42.58 14.36 -56.51
N LYS A 47 -43.62 14.90 -55.84
CA LYS A 47 -44.95 14.28 -55.77
C LYS A 47 -45.60 14.14 -57.15
N HIS A 48 -45.50 15.15 -58.02
CA HIS A 48 -46.05 15.11 -59.38
C HIS A 48 -45.41 14.02 -60.27
N LEU A 49 -44.16 13.65 -59.97
CA LEU A 49 -43.45 12.52 -60.56
C LEU A 49 -43.63 11.21 -59.78
N ASN A 50 -44.68 11.09 -58.95
CA ASN A 50 -44.97 9.94 -58.09
C ASN A 50 -43.80 9.51 -57.19
N GLY A 51 -42.98 10.47 -56.73
CA GLY A 51 -41.79 10.22 -55.92
C GLY A 51 -40.61 9.60 -56.67
N ALA A 52 -40.72 9.37 -57.99
CA ALA A 52 -39.71 8.66 -58.79
C ALA A 52 -38.36 9.41 -58.89
N ILE A 53 -38.33 10.71 -58.58
CA ILE A 53 -37.13 11.51 -58.37
C ILE A 53 -37.29 12.33 -57.09
N SER A 54 -36.24 12.40 -56.27
CA SER A 54 -36.24 13.17 -55.02
C SER A 54 -36.10 14.67 -55.25
N LYS A 55 -36.65 15.48 -54.34
CA LYS A 55 -36.62 16.96 -54.42
C LYS A 55 -35.22 17.55 -54.64
N GLY A 56 -34.20 16.99 -53.97
CA GLY A 56 -32.81 17.43 -54.13
C GLY A 56 -32.22 17.11 -55.51
N ALA A 57 -32.62 16.00 -56.13
CA ALA A 57 -32.20 15.65 -57.48
C ALA A 57 -32.88 16.53 -58.55
N LEU A 58 -34.13 16.96 -58.32
CA LEU A 58 -34.82 17.94 -59.18
C LEU A 58 -34.15 19.32 -59.12
N HIS A 59 -33.87 19.83 -57.93
CA HIS A 59 -33.11 21.09 -57.77
C HIS A 59 -31.76 21.01 -58.50
N LEU A 60 -31.00 19.91 -58.34
CA LEU A 60 -29.71 19.74 -59.00
C LEU A 60 -29.82 19.64 -60.54
N PHE A 61 -30.91 19.05 -61.06
CA PHE A 61 -31.18 18.95 -62.50
C PHE A 61 -31.35 20.35 -63.13
N VAL A 62 -32.13 21.21 -62.49
CA VAL A 62 -32.38 22.59 -62.95
C VAL A 62 -31.16 23.50 -62.71
N HIS A 63 -30.58 23.46 -61.51
CA HIS A 63 -29.41 24.26 -61.15
C HIS A 63 -28.22 24.02 -62.09
N ASN A 64 -28.02 22.77 -62.53
CA ASN A 64 -26.93 22.42 -63.44
C ASN A 64 -27.31 22.52 -64.93
N GLY A 65 -28.48 23.10 -65.27
CA GLY A 65 -28.87 23.39 -66.65
C GLY A 65 -29.03 22.16 -67.55
N ARG A 66 -29.34 20.98 -66.99
CA ARG A 66 -29.40 19.75 -67.78
C ARG A 66 -30.52 19.82 -68.84
N HIS A 67 -30.24 19.31 -70.04
CA HIS A 67 -31.18 19.29 -71.16
C HIS A 67 -31.73 20.70 -71.53
N GLY A 68 -30.87 21.72 -71.55
CA GLY A 68 -31.24 23.09 -71.96
C GLY A 68 -32.21 23.80 -71.02
N ILE A 69 -32.50 23.26 -69.83
CA ILE A 69 -33.60 23.75 -68.98
C ILE A 69 -33.43 25.21 -68.53
N LYS A 70 -32.20 25.74 -68.49
CA LYS A 70 -31.97 27.17 -68.19
C LYS A 70 -32.38 28.10 -69.34
N GLU A 71 -32.21 27.68 -70.58
CA GLU A 71 -32.69 28.42 -71.76
C GLU A 71 -34.22 28.43 -71.79
N LEU A 72 -34.84 27.25 -71.59
CA LEU A 72 -36.29 27.10 -71.53
C LEU A 72 -36.95 27.87 -70.36
N LEU A 73 -36.19 28.11 -69.29
CA LEU A 73 -36.61 28.98 -68.17
C LEU A 73 -36.32 30.48 -68.42
N GLY A 74 -35.46 30.83 -69.38
CA GLY A 74 -35.10 32.21 -69.76
C GLY A 74 -34.03 32.84 -68.85
N LEU A 75 -32.91 32.14 -68.64
CA LEU A 75 -31.87 32.47 -67.64
C LEU A 75 -30.46 32.74 -68.21
N LEU A 76 -30.31 33.15 -69.49
CA LEU A 76 -29.01 33.47 -70.11
C LEU A 76 -28.95 34.90 -70.69
N PRO A 77 -27.77 35.55 -70.69
CA PRO A 77 -27.58 36.89 -71.26
C PRO A 77 -27.23 36.88 -72.75
N VAL A 78 -27.41 38.03 -73.40
CA VAL A 78 -27.11 38.29 -74.83
C VAL A 78 -25.60 38.33 -75.08
N ILE A 79 -25.16 37.82 -76.23
CA ILE A 79 -23.78 37.94 -76.74
C ILE A 79 -23.86 38.51 -78.16
N ASP A 80 -23.29 39.70 -78.39
CA ASP A 80 -23.06 40.25 -79.74
C ASP A 80 -21.66 39.89 -80.24
N GLN A 81 -21.57 39.62 -81.55
CA GLN A 81 -20.37 39.16 -82.25
C GLN A 81 -19.68 40.30 -83.00
N VAL A 82 -18.34 40.24 -83.13
CA VAL A 82 -17.63 40.84 -84.28
C VAL A 82 -16.57 39.85 -84.79
N ILE A 83 -16.44 39.79 -86.12
CA ILE A 83 -15.68 38.85 -86.96
C ILE A 83 -14.36 39.59 -87.38
N THR A 84 -13.20 38.97 -87.62
CA THR A 84 -12.78 38.42 -88.93
C THR A 84 -11.47 37.60 -88.92
N SER A 85 -11.46 36.55 -89.75
CA SER A 85 -10.39 35.98 -90.61
C SER A 85 -9.07 36.78 -90.76
N ALA A 86 -7.87 36.20 -90.94
CA ALA A 86 -7.43 34.82 -91.25
C ALA A 86 -5.92 34.64 -90.82
N ALA A 87 -5.07 33.66 -91.18
CA ALA A 87 -5.09 32.41 -91.97
C ALA A 87 -3.76 31.63 -91.72
N ILE A 88 -3.71 30.30 -91.98
CA ILE A 88 -2.53 29.44 -92.35
C ILE A 88 -1.30 29.50 -91.39
N GLU A 89 -0.69 28.45 -90.82
CA GLU A 89 -0.55 26.99 -91.05
C GLU A 89 -0.08 26.40 -89.70
N THR A 90 -0.51 25.26 -89.17
CA THR A 90 -0.11 23.87 -89.49
C THR A 90 -0.78 22.93 -88.47
N ALA A 91 -0.81 21.62 -88.72
CA ALA A 91 -1.49 20.65 -87.86
C ALA A 91 -0.68 20.23 -86.62
N ASP A 92 -1.16 20.61 -85.44
CA ASP A 92 -1.09 19.79 -84.22
C ASP A 92 -2.27 20.15 -83.30
N GLU A 93 -2.45 19.42 -82.20
CA GLU A 93 -3.52 19.55 -81.18
C GLU A 93 -4.93 19.03 -81.55
N LEU A 94 -5.16 17.75 -81.26
CA LEU A 94 -6.46 17.28 -80.76
C LEU A 94 -6.24 16.42 -79.51
N LEU A 95 -6.57 16.97 -78.33
CA LEU A 95 -7.29 16.34 -77.19
C LEU A 95 -7.05 17.08 -75.86
N GLN A 96 -7.59 18.30 -75.76
CA GLN A 96 -8.09 18.81 -74.48
C GLN A 96 -9.54 19.23 -74.64
N ASP A 97 -10.43 18.50 -73.99
CA ASP A 97 -11.78 18.98 -73.67
C ASP A 97 -12.20 18.27 -72.37
N ASP A 98 -12.28 19.00 -71.26
CA ASP A 98 -13.58 19.54 -70.82
C ASP A 98 -13.46 20.36 -69.52
N SER A 99 -13.73 21.66 -69.66
CA SER A 99 -14.20 22.63 -68.65
C SER A 99 -13.58 22.70 -67.23
N GLU A 100 -12.59 23.59 -67.08
CA GLU A 100 -12.43 24.35 -65.83
C GLU A 100 -13.54 25.42 -65.69
N SER A 101 -14.11 25.57 -64.49
CA SER A 101 -14.98 26.71 -64.17
C SER A 101 -14.13 27.85 -63.61
N ASN A 102 -13.85 28.87 -64.43
CA ASN A 102 -13.09 30.05 -64.02
C ASN A 102 -13.74 30.79 -62.84
N SER A 103 -12.91 31.11 -61.84
CA SER A 103 -13.19 32.17 -60.88
C SER A 103 -11.88 32.84 -60.45
N SER A 104 -11.78 34.14 -60.76
CA SER A 104 -10.75 35.13 -60.43
C SER A 104 -9.31 34.92 -60.94
N GLU A 105 -8.81 35.97 -61.61
CA GLU A 105 -7.42 36.21 -62.04
C GLU A 105 -6.46 36.53 -60.86
N ASP A 106 -6.74 36.01 -59.65
CA ASP A 106 -6.02 36.33 -58.40
C ASP A 106 -4.99 35.26 -57.98
N SER A 107 -4.87 34.15 -58.72
CA SER A 107 -4.02 33.02 -58.31
C SER A 107 -2.52 33.33 -58.24
N ASN A 108 -2.07 34.44 -58.84
CA ASN A 108 -0.69 34.91 -58.80
C ASN A 108 -0.29 35.58 -57.47
N ASN A 109 -1.25 35.92 -56.58
CA ASN A 109 -0.98 36.59 -55.30
C ASN A 109 -1.10 35.69 -54.05
N LEU A 110 -1.42 34.39 -54.22
CA LEU A 110 -1.58 33.48 -53.08
C LEU A 110 -0.24 32.88 -52.60
N PRO A 111 -0.02 32.71 -51.28
CA PRO A 111 1.16 32.05 -50.76
C PRO A 111 1.38 30.66 -51.37
N LYS A 112 2.61 30.39 -51.80
CA LYS A 112 3.05 29.16 -52.43
C LYS A 112 4.26 28.60 -51.68
N LYS A 113 4.20 27.32 -51.28
CA LYS A 113 5.30 26.59 -50.64
C LYS A 113 5.63 25.35 -51.47
N GLU A 114 6.87 25.25 -51.92
CA GLU A 114 7.39 24.12 -52.69
C GLU A 114 8.42 23.35 -51.86
N PHE A 115 8.37 22.02 -51.94
CA PHE A 115 9.29 21.12 -51.24
C PHE A 115 9.29 19.75 -51.92
N VAL A 116 10.31 18.94 -51.65
CA VAL A 116 10.43 17.58 -52.21
C VAL A 116 10.39 16.57 -51.08
N ILE A 117 9.36 15.72 -51.08
CA ILE A 117 9.30 14.55 -50.19
C ILE A 117 10.24 13.48 -50.77
N THR A 118 11.13 12.97 -49.94
CA THR A 118 12.08 11.90 -50.31
C THR A 118 11.71 10.62 -49.57
N PHE A 119 11.12 9.66 -50.27
CA PHE A 119 10.85 8.34 -49.71
C PHE A 119 12.10 7.47 -49.76
N SER A 120 12.41 6.79 -48.66
CA SER A 120 13.34 5.66 -48.63
C SER A 120 12.81 4.48 -49.46
N SER A 121 13.69 3.54 -49.80
CA SER A 121 13.28 2.30 -50.49
C SER A 121 12.23 1.51 -49.69
N THR A 122 12.38 1.47 -48.36
CA THR A 122 11.45 0.81 -47.43
C THR A 122 10.09 1.52 -47.33
N GLU A 123 10.05 2.84 -47.32
CA GLU A 123 8.79 3.61 -47.32
C GLU A 123 8.08 3.45 -48.67
N TRP A 124 8.83 3.58 -49.77
CA TRP A 124 8.27 3.42 -51.11
C TRP A 124 7.68 2.02 -51.33
N GLN A 125 8.36 0.96 -50.89
CA GLN A 125 7.82 -0.41 -50.95
C GLN A 125 6.45 -0.57 -50.27
N GLN A 126 6.14 0.22 -49.23
CA GLN A 126 4.84 0.16 -48.54
C GLN A 126 3.71 0.89 -49.28
N ILE A 127 4.04 1.82 -50.18
CA ILE A 127 3.08 2.73 -50.82
C ILE A 127 3.11 2.71 -52.36
N GLN A 128 4.04 1.95 -52.97
CA GLN A 128 4.18 1.84 -54.42
C GLN A 128 2.86 1.38 -55.08
N PRO A 129 2.54 1.84 -56.31
CA PRO A 129 1.32 1.44 -56.98
C PRO A 129 1.21 -0.08 -57.17
N GLU A 130 0.08 -0.64 -56.73
CA GLU A 130 -0.30 -2.05 -56.92
C GLU A 130 -1.37 -2.15 -58.01
N GLU A 131 -1.33 -3.22 -58.81
CA GLU A 131 -2.38 -3.49 -59.80
C GLU A 131 -3.63 -4.07 -59.13
N VAL A 132 -4.76 -3.36 -59.21
CA VAL A 132 -6.03 -3.80 -58.63
C VAL A 132 -7.04 -4.08 -59.74
N VAL A 133 -7.53 -5.32 -59.80
CA VAL A 133 -8.50 -5.80 -60.79
C VAL A 133 -9.93 -5.52 -60.33
N TYR A 134 -10.68 -4.74 -61.11
CA TYR A 134 -12.09 -4.45 -60.88
C TYR A 134 -12.96 -5.24 -61.87
N LYS A 135 -13.87 -6.07 -61.35
CA LYS A 135 -14.86 -6.79 -62.17
C LYS A 135 -15.89 -5.82 -62.77
N LEU A 136 -16.13 -5.92 -64.07
CA LEU A 136 -17.09 -5.10 -64.80
C LEU A 136 -18.45 -5.82 -64.90
N ASN A 137 -19.43 -5.37 -64.11
CA ASN A 137 -20.83 -5.77 -64.31
C ASN A 137 -21.50 -4.93 -65.41
N ASP A 138 -21.01 -5.03 -66.66
CA ASP A 138 -21.66 -4.43 -67.83
C ASP A 138 -22.32 -5.52 -68.70
N LYS A 139 -23.66 -5.56 -68.69
CA LYS A 139 -24.45 -6.54 -69.45
C LYS A 139 -24.33 -6.39 -70.98
N SER A 140 -23.68 -5.34 -71.48
CA SER A 140 -23.59 -5.03 -72.92
C SER A 140 -22.27 -5.45 -73.60
N ARG A 141 -21.25 -5.91 -72.85
CA ARG A 141 -19.99 -6.43 -73.40
C ARG A 141 -19.44 -7.63 -72.60
N PRO A 142 -19.87 -8.88 -72.92
CA PRO A 142 -19.50 -10.06 -72.13
C PRO A 142 -18.00 -10.41 -72.12
N MET A 143 -17.25 -10.05 -73.16
CA MET A 143 -15.85 -10.46 -73.35
C MET A 143 -14.78 -9.54 -72.72
N SER A 144 -15.17 -8.52 -71.93
CA SER A 144 -14.23 -7.69 -71.17
C SER A 144 -14.64 -7.67 -69.70
N SER A 145 -14.40 -8.79 -69.01
CA SER A 145 -14.92 -9.10 -67.67
C SER A 145 -14.25 -8.34 -66.53
N CYS A 146 -13.06 -7.80 -66.75
CA CYS A 146 -12.24 -7.11 -65.76
C CYS A 146 -11.52 -5.89 -66.38
N ARG A 147 -11.33 -4.84 -65.59
CA ARG A 147 -10.32 -3.80 -65.84
C ARG A 147 -9.39 -3.72 -64.65
N SER A 148 -8.09 -3.85 -64.88
CA SER A 148 -7.09 -3.51 -63.88
C SER A 148 -6.76 -2.02 -63.92
N PHE A 149 -6.40 -1.48 -62.76
CA PHE A 149 -5.88 -0.14 -62.61
C PHE A 149 -4.77 -0.17 -61.56
N TYR A 150 -3.64 0.48 -61.84
CA TYR A 150 -2.63 0.76 -60.83
C TYR A 150 -3.17 1.79 -59.84
N VAL A 151 -3.09 1.49 -58.54
CA VAL A 151 -3.56 2.37 -57.46
C VAL A 151 -2.59 2.32 -56.28
N LEU A 152 -2.46 3.42 -55.56
CA LEU A 152 -1.68 3.43 -54.31
C LEU A 152 -2.41 2.62 -53.21
N PRO A 153 -1.70 1.80 -52.40
CA PRO A 153 -2.30 0.88 -51.43
C PRO A 153 -3.20 1.56 -50.40
N LYS A 154 -4.48 1.19 -50.38
CA LYS A 154 -5.51 1.84 -49.55
C LYS A 154 -5.12 1.78 -48.06
N GLY A 155 -5.10 2.95 -47.42
CA GLY A 155 -4.80 3.07 -45.99
C GLY A 155 -3.32 3.21 -45.63
N LYS A 156 -2.38 2.98 -46.55
CA LYS A 156 -0.93 3.13 -46.30
C LYS A 156 -0.33 4.45 -46.80
N TRP A 157 -0.68 4.87 -48.02
CA TRP A 157 -0.04 6.04 -48.63
C TRP A 157 -0.42 7.39 -48.01
N SER A 158 -1.68 7.56 -47.60
CA SER A 158 -2.17 8.87 -47.15
C SER A 158 -1.75 9.26 -45.72
N PRO A 159 -1.48 8.32 -44.78
CA PRO A 159 -0.72 8.63 -43.57
C PRO A 159 0.70 9.11 -43.85
N MET A 160 1.47 8.35 -44.63
CA MET A 160 2.89 8.63 -44.92
C MET A 160 3.09 10.02 -45.56
N ILE A 161 2.25 10.39 -46.55
CA ILE A 161 2.30 11.73 -47.15
C ILE A 161 1.86 12.82 -46.14
N ALA A 162 0.96 12.53 -45.19
CA ALA A 162 0.58 13.49 -44.15
C ALA A 162 1.70 13.76 -43.15
N GLU A 163 2.50 12.73 -42.85
CA GLU A 163 3.64 12.79 -41.94
C GLU A 163 4.80 13.58 -42.56
N HIS A 164 5.24 13.21 -43.77
CA HIS A 164 6.24 14.02 -44.49
C HIS A 164 5.76 15.46 -44.77
N PHE A 165 4.47 15.67 -45.07
CA PHE A 165 3.93 17.03 -45.17
C PHE A 165 4.17 17.84 -43.88
N TRP A 166 3.96 17.22 -42.71
CA TRP A 166 4.25 17.86 -41.44
C TRP A 166 5.75 18.12 -41.27
N GLU A 167 6.61 17.12 -41.51
CA GLU A 167 8.06 17.23 -41.39
C GLU A 167 8.62 18.42 -42.18
N HIS A 168 8.27 18.52 -43.47
CA HIS A 168 8.75 19.58 -44.37
C HIS A 168 8.10 20.95 -44.14
N THR A 169 6.85 21.01 -43.66
CA THR A 169 6.12 22.29 -43.60
C THR A 169 5.94 22.87 -42.21
N GLN A 170 5.83 22.03 -41.18
CA GLN A 170 5.42 22.34 -39.80
C GLN A 170 4.09 23.11 -39.69
N LEU A 171 3.22 23.00 -40.72
CA LEU A 171 1.94 23.70 -40.78
C LEU A 171 0.82 22.86 -40.13
N PRO A 172 -0.06 23.44 -39.30
CA PRO A 172 -1.15 22.73 -38.60
C PRO A 172 -2.31 22.30 -39.52
N CYS A 173 -2.09 22.22 -40.83
CA CYS A 173 -3.12 22.01 -41.84
C CYS A 173 -3.72 20.60 -41.80
N CYS A 174 -5.03 20.51 -41.57
CA CYS A 174 -5.78 19.25 -41.65
C CYS A 174 -6.10 18.87 -43.11
N ILE A 175 -5.08 18.40 -43.83
CA ILE A 175 -5.19 17.97 -45.24
C ILE A 175 -6.03 16.70 -45.39
N SER A 176 -7.03 16.78 -46.26
CA SER A 176 -7.78 15.63 -46.77
C SER A 176 -7.32 15.33 -48.19
N PHE A 177 -6.59 14.23 -48.37
CA PHE A 177 -6.20 13.74 -49.70
C PHE A 177 -7.44 13.19 -50.41
N LYS A 178 -7.78 13.79 -51.56
CA LYS A 178 -9.04 13.53 -52.28
C LYS A 178 -8.88 12.53 -53.43
N ARG A 179 -7.73 12.55 -54.10
CA ARG A 179 -7.46 11.74 -55.29
C ARG A 179 -5.97 11.38 -55.34
N SER A 180 -5.68 10.14 -55.69
CA SER A 180 -4.41 9.74 -56.29
C SER A 180 -4.69 9.23 -57.70
N LYS A 181 -3.90 9.67 -58.68
CA LYS A 181 -3.85 9.12 -60.04
C LYS A 181 -2.50 8.44 -60.19
N VAL A 182 -2.49 7.26 -60.81
CA VAL A 182 -1.28 6.58 -61.27
C VAL A 182 -1.42 6.41 -62.77
N LEU A 183 -0.38 6.76 -63.52
CA LEU A 183 -0.30 6.59 -64.97
C LEU A 183 0.98 5.82 -65.26
N ASN A 184 0.88 4.60 -65.78
CA ASN A 184 2.07 3.78 -66.04
C ASN A 184 2.82 4.25 -67.31
N GLU A 185 2.16 4.99 -68.20
CA GLU A 185 2.66 5.47 -69.49
C GLU A 185 2.29 6.97 -69.65
N GLY A 186 3.14 7.85 -69.14
CA GLY A 186 2.98 9.30 -69.23
C GLY A 186 4.05 10.04 -68.43
N SER A 187 4.17 11.36 -68.63
CA SER A 187 5.17 12.22 -67.98
C SER A 187 4.98 12.44 -66.46
N ILE A 188 3.89 11.93 -65.89
CA ILE A 188 3.59 11.95 -64.46
C ILE A 188 3.12 10.56 -64.02
N TYR A 189 4.03 9.80 -63.42
CA TYR A 189 3.80 8.45 -62.92
C TYR A 189 2.79 8.41 -61.76
N VAL A 190 2.91 9.32 -60.78
CA VAL A 190 1.96 9.45 -59.66
C VAL A 190 1.61 10.91 -59.41
N CYS A 191 0.31 11.20 -59.27
CA CYS A 191 -0.21 12.52 -58.90
C CYS A 191 -1.18 12.42 -57.73
N VAL A 192 -0.86 13.07 -56.61
CA VAL A 192 -1.67 13.11 -55.38
C VAL A 192 -2.21 14.52 -55.16
N ILE A 193 -3.52 14.63 -54.95
CA ILE A 193 -4.20 15.92 -54.70
C ILE A 193 -4.88 15.90 -53.33
N GLY A 194 -4.60 16.90 -52.51
CA GLY A 194 -5.23 17.13 -51.21
C GLY A 194 -5.73 18.56 -51.05
N ARG A 195 -6.63 18.76 -50.08
CA ARG A 195 -7.08 20.10 -49.66
C ARG A 195 -7.17 20.19 -48.15
N CYS A 196 -6.66 21.26 -47.55
CA CYS A 196 -6.84 21.54 -46.13
C CYS A 196 -8.32 21.82 -45.85
N SER A 197 -8.86 21.15 -44.83
CA SER A 197 -10.27 21.32 -44.43
C SER A 197 -10.51 22.42 -43.40
N ILE A 198 -9.48 23.25 -43.14
CA ILE A 198 -9.54 24.47 -42.31
C ILE A 198 -9.29 25.69 -43.23
N CYS A 199 -8.04 25.95 -43.62
CA CYS A 199 -7.66 27.11 -44.45
C CYS A 199 -7.95 26.97 -45.95
N GLY A 200 -8.49 25.84 -46.40
CA GLY A 200 -8.89 25.64 -47.80
C GLY A 200 -7.76 25.43 -48.82
N SER A 201 -6.48 25.64 -48.45
CA SER A 201 -5.29 25.50 -49.31
C SER A 201 -5.18 24.12 -49.98
N ASN A 202 -4.62 24.09 -51.20
CA ASN A 202 -4.52 22.90 -52.03
C ASN A 202 -3.08 22.34 -52.04
N PHE A 203 -2.97 21.02 -51.92
CA PHE A 203 -1.72 20.24 -52.02
C PHE A 203 -1.72 19.44 -53.32
N LYS A 204 -0.60 19.47 -54.05
CA LYS A 204 -0.34 18.67 -55.24
C LYS A 204 1.05 18.05 -55.13
N GLY A 205 1.12 16.72 -55.06
CA GLY A 205 2.36 15.95 -55.10
C GLY A 205 2.49 15.22 -56.44
N ILE A 206 3.65 15.31 -57.10
CA ILE A 206 3.95 14.71 -58.40
C ILE A 206 5.23 13.86 -58.29
N ILE A 207 5.16 12.62 -58.78
CA ILE A 207 6.32 11.81 -59.13
C ILE A 207 6.32 11.73 -60.66
N GLY A 208 7.38 12.23 -61.30
CA GLY A 208 7.49 12.33 -62.76
C GLY A 208 7.64 10.96 -63.43
N GLU A 209 8.81 10.36 -63.28
CA GLU A 209 9.11 9.05 -63.87
C GLU A 209 8.91 7.89 -62.89
N LYS A 210 8.78 6.67 -63.43
CA LYS A 210 8.68 5.44 -62.64
C LYS A 210 10.03 5.12 -62.00
N PRO A 211 10.13 4.99 -60.66
CA PRO A 211 11.41 4.70 -60.00
C PRO A 211 12.01 3.36 -60.44
N ILE A 212 13.33 3.36 -60.61
CA ILE A 212 14.11 2.13 -60.85
C ILE A 212 14.24 1.37 -59.52
N GLY A 213 14.26 0.03 -59.58
CA GLY A 213 14.25 -0.83 -58.39
C GLY A 213 15.27 -0.43 -57.31
N ASN A 214 14.80 -0.30 -56.06
CA ASN A 214 15.55 0.14 -54.88
C ASN A 214 16.12 1.58 -54.88
N SER A 215 15.79 2.44 -55.86
CA SER A 215 16.16 3.86 -55.78
C SER A 215 15.35 4.62 -54.71
N ARG A 216 15.89 5.74 -54.22
CA ARG A 216 15.07 6.74 -53.49
C ARG A 216 14.05 7.34 -54.44
N VAL A 217 12.89 7.74 -53.91
CA VAL A 217 11.79 8.29 -54.71
C VAL A 217 11.51 9.73 -54.30
N LEU A 218 11.55 10.64 -55.26
CA LEU A 218 11.34 12.08 -55.05
C LEU A 218 9.94 12.46 -55.53
N MET A 219 9.11 12.99 -54.62
CA MET A 219 7.81 13.57 -54.94
C MET A 219 7.88 15.10 -54.80
N GLN A 220 7.81 15.79 -55.93
CA GLN A 220 7.74 17.25 -56.00
C GLN A 220 6.37 17.69 -55.48
N CYS A 221 6.36 18.50 -54.42
CA CYS A 221 5.16 18.93 -53.72
C CYS A 221 4.98 20.44 -53.83
N THR A 222 3.80 20.87 -54.26
CA THR A 222 3.37 22.26 -54.22
C THR A 222 2.15 22.42 -53.30
N TYR A 223 2.19 23.43 -52.44
CA TYR A 223 1.12 23.78 -51.53
C TYR A 223 0.77 25.26 -51.70
N ILE A 224 -0.49 25.56 -52.05
CA ILE A 224 -0.92 26.90 -52.49
C ILE A 224 -2.19 27.33 -51.75
N GLY A 225 -2.22 28.58 -51.29
CA GLY A 225 -3.39 29.25 -50.70
C GLY A 225 -3.12 29.76 -49.28
N ASN A 226 -4.20 30.02 -48.54
CA ASN A 226 -4.23 30.71 -47.24
C ASN A 226 -3.64 29.94 -46.04
N PHE A 227 -2.55 29.19 -46.20
CA PHE A 227 -1.94 28.43 -45.10
C PHE A 227 -1.13 29.29 -44.12
N THR A 228 -0.93 30.56 -44.46
CA THR A 228 -0.41 31.63 -43.59
C THR A 228 -1.42 32.07 -42.52
N ASP A 229 -2.72 31.85 -42.76
CA ASP A 229 -3.78 32.31 -41.87
C ASP A 229 -3.87 31.43 -40.62
N GLU A 230 -4.12 32.07 -39.47
CA GLU A 230 -4.26 31.37 -38.19
C GLU A 230 -5.37 30.30 -38.25
N HIS A 231 -5.01 29.07 -37.92
CA HIS A 231 -5.94 27.95 -37.85
C HIS A 231 -6.79 28.00 -36.56
N ARG A 232 -7.73 28.96 -36.51
CA ARG A 232 -8.64 29.20 -35.36
C ARG A 232 -9.49 27.98 -34.94
N GLN A 233 -9.62 26.97 -35.80
CA GLN A 233 -10.30 25.71 -35.49
C GLN A 233 -9.31 24.54 -35.44
N VAL A 234 -9.17 23.91 -34.27
CA VAL A 234 -8.32 22.72 -34.08
C VAL A 234 -9.05 21.47 -34.58
N LYS A 235 -8.83 21.13 -35.85
CA LYS A 235 -9.35 19.90 -36.47
C LYS A 235 -8.22 18.89 -36.69
N LYS A 236 -8.41 17.66 -36.21
CA LYS A 236 -7.46 16.55 -36.41
C LYS A 236 -7.82 15.71 -37.62
N ARG A 237 -6.80 15.16 -38.29
CA ARG A 237 -6.94 14.18 -39.36
C ARG A 237 -7.54 12.90 -38.79
N ARG A 238 -8.42 12.25 -39.56
CA ARG A 238 -8.96 10.93 -39.21
C ARG A 238 -7.84 9.89 -39.34
N MET A 239 -7.61 9.08 -38.30
CA MET A 239 -6.73 7.91 -38.37
C MET A 239 -7.29 6.90 -39.38
N VAL A 240 -6.43 6.33 -40.23
CA VAL A 240 -6.79 5.35 -41.26
C VAL A 240 -5.64 4.36 -41.44
N GLY A 241 -5.95 3.06 -41.61
CA GLY A 241 -4.96 2.03 -41.94
C GLY A 241 -3.85 1.95 -40.90
N SER A 242 -2.59 2.08 -41.33
CA SER A 242 -1.41 1.94 -40.47
C SER A 242 -1.42 2.83 -39.21
N ASP A 243 -2.05 4.00 -39.26
CA ASP A 243 -2.23 4.89 -38.08
C ASP A 243 -3.05 4.21 -36.97
N ILE A 244 -4.06 3.42 -37.35
CA ILE A 244 -4.94 2.70 -36.43
C ILE A 244 -4.19 1.52 -35.83
N ASP A 245 -3.45 0.78 -36.65
CA ASP A 245 -2.76 -0.43 -36.22
C ASP A 245 -1.63 -0.11 -35.23
N LYS A 246 -0.77 0.87 -35.56
CA LYS A 246 0.29 1.39 -34.67
C LYS A 246 -0.26 1.88 -33.33
N ALA A 247 -1.41 2.58 -33.36
CA ALA A 247 -2.06 3.07 -32.15
C ALA A 247 -2.69 1.94 -31.31
N LEU A 248 -3.29 0.94 -31.94
CA LEU A 248 -3.88 -0.21 -31.24
C LEU A 248 -2.83 -1.11 -30.61
N GLU A 249 -1.72 -1.39 -31.31
CA GLU A 249 -0.58 -2.13 -30.76
C GLU A 249 -0.05 -1.46 -29.48
N SER A 250 0.20 -0.16 -29.54
CA SER A 250 0.69 0.60 -28.38
C SER A 250 -0.31 0.64 -27.21
N VAL A 251 -1.59 0.93 -27.51
CA VAL A 251 -2.61 1.25 -26.48
C VAL A 251 -3.38 0.02 -25.98
N VAL A 252 -3.43 -1.07 -26.74
CA VAL A 252 -4.07 -2.33 -26.34
C VAL A 252 -3.03 -3.35 -25.90
N HIS A 253 -2.08 -3.71 -26.76
CA HIS A 253 -1.13 -4.78 -26.51
C HIS A 253 -0.04 -4.36 -25.52
N ASN A 254 0.59 -3.20 -25.74
CA ASN A 254 1.68 -2.71 -24.88
C ASN A 254 1.18 -1.96 -23.63
N GLY A 255 -0.14 -1.93 -23.38
CA GLY A 255 -0.74 -1.36 -22.16
C GLY A 255 -0.65 0.17 -21.98
N ILE A 256 -0.11 0.90 -22.96
CA ILE A 256 0.19 2.34 -22.82
C ILE A 256 -1.09 3.18 -22.69
N SER A 257 -1.07 4.21 -21.84
CA SER A 257 -2.20 5.13 -21.69
C SER A 257 -2.45 5.94 -22.98
N CYS A 258 -3.73 6.26 -23.25
CA CYS A 258 -4.09 7.03 -24.45
C CYS A 258 -3.47 8.43 -24.49
N GLU A 259 -3.15 9.03 -23.35
CA GLU A 259 -2.48 10.34 -23.31
C GLU A 259 -0.96 10.17 -23.45
N SER A 260 -0.35 9.17 -22.80
CA SER A 260 1.09 8.86 -22.93
C SER A 260 1.47 8.49 -24.37
N TYR A 261 0.61 7.80 -25.11
CA TYR A 261 0.81 7.58 -26.56
C TYR A 261 0.86 8.92 -27.34
N ARG A 262 -0.01 9.88 -27.00
CA ARG A 262 -0.02 11.21 -27.64
C ARG A 262 1.20 12.03 -27.26
N GLU A 263 1.66 11.94 -26.02
CA GLU A 263 2.88 12.59 -25.54
C GLU A 263 4.13 12.06 -26.24
N MET A 264 4.20 10.76 -26.50
CA MET A 264 5.30 10.16 -27.28
C MET A 264 5.27 10.58 -28.75
N GLU A 265 4.12 10.54 -29.42
CA GLU A 265 4.02 11.04 -30.81
C GLU A 265 4.24 12.56 -30.88
N ALA A 266 3.87 13.34 -29.86
CA ALA A 266 4.21 14.76 -29.76
C ALA A 266 5.72 14.96 -29.61
N ARG A 267 6.39 14.22 -28.73
CA ARG A 267 7.85 14.24 -28.59
C ARG A 267 8.59 13.86 -29.88
N ARG A 268 8.01 12.94 -30.65
CA ARG A 268 8.58 12.45 -31.92
C ARG A 268 8.42 13.46 -33.07
N LEU A 269 7.29 14.17 -33.12
CA LEU A 269 6.89 15.00 -34.27
C LEU A 269 7.03 16.51 -34.05
N MET A 270 7.03 16.99 -32.80
CA MET A 270 6.97 18.42 -32.48
C MET A 270 8.30 18.93 -31.92
N LYS A 271 8.71 20.13 -32.37
CA LYS A 271 9.77 20.92 -31.72
C LYS A 271 9.16 21.86 -30.68
N ILE A 272 9.95 22.31 -29.71
CA ILE A 272 9.51 23.30 -28.72
C ILE A 272 9.05 24.58 -29.46
N GLY A 273 7.85 25.06 -29.13
CA GLY A 273 7.22 26.21 -29.79
C GLY A 273 6.44 25.91 -31.09
N ALA A 274 6.50 24.69 -31.63
CA ALA A 274 5.75 24.32 -32.83
C ALA A 274 4.24 24.11 -32.52
N PRO A 275 3.32 24.40 -33.46
CA PRO A 275 1.90 24.17 -33.28
C PRO A 275 1.56 22.67 -33.22
N ASN A 276 0.42 22.31 -32.61
CA ASN A 276 0.04 20.90 -32.42
C ASN A 276 -0.49 20.27 -33.74
N PRO A 277 0.25 19.33 -34.37
CA PRO A 277 0.02 18.88 -35.74
C PRO A 277 -1.31 18.15 -35.94
N ALA A 278 -1.92 18.31 -37.11
CA ALA A 278 -3.20 17.70 -37.41
C ALA A 278 -3.17 16.15 -37.41
N ILE A 279 -2.01 15.53 -37.58
CA ILE A 279 -1.84 14.06 -37.59
C ILE A 279 -1.90 13.42 -36.19
N ILE A 280 -1.55 14.14 -35.11
CA ILE A 280 -1.66 13.59 -33.75
C ILE A 280 -3.14 13.49 -33.33
N PRO A 281 -3.65 12.28 -33.01
CA PRO A 281 -5.06 12.08 -32.67
C PRO A 281 -5.44 12.70 -31.32
N THR A 282 -6.74 12.84 -31.07
CA THR A 282 -7.25 13.23 -29.75
C THR A 282 -7.32 12.02 -28.82
N GLY A 283 -7.15 12.24 -27.50
CA GLY A 283 -7.27 11.17 -26.50
C GLY A 283 -8.62 10.46 -26.54
N ASN A 284 -9.70 11.19 -26.86
CA ASN A 284 -11.02 10.60 -27.03
C ASN A 284 -11.10 9.65 -28.24
N ALA A 285 -10.48 10.00 -29.38
CA ALA A 285 -10.45 9.13 -30.54
C ALA A 285 -9.70 7.81 -30.24
N LEU A 286 -8.58 7.88 -29.51
CA LEU A 286 -7.83 6.70 -29.06
C LEU A 286 -8.63 5.85 -28.05
N ARG A 287 -9.32 6.48 -27.09
CA ARG A 287 -10.20 5.76 -26.13
C ARG A 287 -11.33 5.00 -26.84
N ILE A 288 -11.97 5.61 -27.84
CA ILE A 288 -13.00 4.95 -28.67
C ILE A 288 -12.40 3.81 -29.50
N LEU A 289 -11.19 3.98 -30.04
CA LEU A 289 -10.46 2.95 -30.79
C LEU A 289 -10.14 1.74 -29.90
N LYS A 290 -9.55 1.98 -28.72
CA LYS A 290 -9.27 0.96 -27.69
C LYS A 290 -10.53 0.19 -27.31
N SER A 291 -11.60 0.92 -26.96
CA SER A 291 -12.89 0.32 -26.56
C SER A 291 -13.50 -0.57 -27.66
N ARG A 292 -13.45 -0.14 -28.93
CA ARG A 292 -13.94 -0.95 -30.06
C ARG A 292 -13.12 -2.22 -30.26
N LYS A 293 -11.79 -2.14 -30.18
CA LYS A 293 -10.92 -3.32 -30.31
C LYS A 293 -11.12 -4.29 -29.15
N GLN A 294 -11.24 -3.78 -27.92
CA GLN A 294 -11.57 -4.60 -26.74
C GLN A 294 -12.96 -5.25 -26.86
N ALA A 295 -13.95 -4.58 -27.46
CA ALA A 295 -15.27 -5.16 -27.71
C ALA A 295 -15.25 -6.25 -28.79
N GLN A 296 -14.39 -6.11 -29.81
CA GLN A 296 -14.18 -7.15 -30.85
C GLN A 296 -13.48 -8.41 -30.34
N ASN A 297 -12.67 -8.29 -29.28
CA ASN A 297 -11.94 -9.41 -28.68
C ASN A 297 -12.78 -10.24 -27.69
N LYS A 298 -14.03 -9.86 -27.38
CA LYS A 298 -14.90 -10.61 -26.46
C LYS A 298 -15.61 -11.75 -27.17
N ARG A 299 -15.79 -12.90 -26.49
CA ARG A 299 -16.53 -14.06 -27.03
C ARG A 299 -17.97 -13.71 -27.38
N HIS A 300 -18.62 -12.90 -26.52
CA HIS A 300 -20.00 -12.47 -26.70
C HIS A 300 -20.28 -11.14 -25.98
N THR A 301 -21.40 -10.49 -26.32
CA THR A 301 -21.85 -9.23 -25.69
C THR A 301 -22.48 -9.46 -24.32
N ASP A 302 -23.36 -10.46 -24.20
CA ASP A 302 -23.82 -11.01 -22.92
C ASP A 302 -22.75 -11.90 -22.29
N LYS A 303 -22.55 -11.75 -20.98
CA LYS A 303 -21.47 -12.39 -20.21
C LYS A 303 -21.76 -13.83 -19.80
N LEU A 304 -23.01 -14.21 -19.59
CA LEU A 304 -23.35 -15.59 -19.29
C LEU A 304 -23.16 -16.46 -20.54
N THR A 305 -23.55 -15.94 -21.71
CA THR A 305 -23.25 -16.60 -23.00
C THR A 305 -21.74 -16.69 -23.25
N ALA A 306 -20.98 -15.63 -22.96
CA ALA A 306 -19.52 -15.65 -23.12
C ALA A 306 -18.85 -16.74 -22.26
N LEU A 307 -19.25 -16.88 -21.00
CA LEU A 307 -18.76 -17.92 -20.10
C LEU A 307 -19.23 -19.33 -20.50
N ALA A 308 -20.44 -19.45 -21.06
CA ALA A 308 -20.93 -20.72 -21.60
C ALA A 308 -20.10 -21.17 -22.82
N ILE A 309 -19.70 -20.24 -23.70
CA ILE A 309 -18.77 -20.51 -24.81
C ILE A 309 -17.40 -20.91 -24.26
N MET A 310 -16.85 -20.13 -23.31
CA MET A 310 -15.57 -20.41 -22.67
C MET A 310 -15.51 -21.83 -22.09
N ARG A 311 -16.58 -22.29 -21.42
CA ARG A 311 -16.67 -23.66 -20.89
C ARG A 311 -16.67 -24.77 -21.95
N THR A 312 -16.88 -24.45 -23.23
CA THR A 312 -16.79 -25.42 -24.34
C THR A 312 -15.41 -25.45 -25.03
N GLU A 313 -14.56 -24.45 -24.79
CA GLU A 313 -13.21 -24.36 -25.34
C GLU A 313 -12.27 -25.37 -24.67
N GLU A 314 -11.34 -25.97 -25.43
CA GLU A 314 -10.47 -27.05 -24.94
C GLU A 314 -9.63 -26.62 -23.74
N ASP A 315 -9.14 -25.38 -23.74
CA ASP A 315 -8.32 -24.79 -22.66
C ASP A 315 -9.05 -24.70 -21.31
N PHE A 316 -10.39 -24.65 -21.29
CA PHE A 316 -11.19 -24.38 -20.08
C PHE A 316 -12.21 -25.46 -19.73
N LYS A 317 -12.58 -26.33 -20.68
CA LYS A 317 -13.63 -27.36 -20.53
C LYS A 317 -13.42 -28.29 -19.33
N ASN A 318 -12.17 -28.63 -19.03
CA ASN A 318 -11.79 -29.52 -17.91
C ASN A 318 -11.42 -28.74 -16.62
N ILE A 319 -11.61 -27.42 -16.61
CA ILE A 319 -11.25 -26.52 -15.50
C ILE A 319 -12.50 -25.84 -14.92
N LEU A 320 -13.50 -25.52 -15.76
CA LEU A 320 -14.76 -24.88 -15.36
C LEU A 320 -15.83 -25.94 -15.05
N HIS A 321 -15.76 -26.50 -13.83
CA HIS A 321 -16.53 -27.68 -13.41
C HIS A 321 -18.02 -27.42 -13.22
N ASP A 322 -18.39 -26.29 -12.63
CA ASP A 322 -19.79 -25.95 -12.36
C ASP A 322 -20.05 -24.45 -12.50
N MET A 323 -21.26 -24.09 -12.93
CA MET A 323 -21.65 -22.70 -13.14
C MET A 323 -23.16 -22.51 -12.98
N GLY A 324 -23.55 -21.64 -12.04
CA GLY A 324 -24.91 -21.13 -11.92
C GLY A 324 -25.05 -19.73 -12.51
N SER A 325 -26.24 -19.40 -13.02
CA SER A 325 -26.53 -18.09 -13.63
C SER A 325 -27.37 -17.16 -12.76
N HIS A 326 -28.21 -17.70 -11.85
CA HIS A 326 -29.09 -16.89 -10.99
C HIS A 326 -29.41 -17.57 -9.64
N PRO A 327 -28.95 -17.04 -8.50
CA PRO A 327 -27.72 -16.23 -8.39
C PRO A 327 -26.52 -16.95 -9.02
N PHE A 328 -25.60 -16.14 -9.57
CA PHE A 328 -24.41 -16.56 -10.29
C PHE A 328 -23.34 -17.15 -9.36
N PHE A 329 -22.68 -18.20 -9.85
CA PHE A 329 -21.45 -18.74 -9.28
C PHE A 329 -20.69 -19.55 -10.34
N ILE A 330 -19.39 -19.76 -10.15
CA ILE A 330 -18.55 -20.65 -10.96
C ILE A 330 -17.48 -21.32 -10.10
N HIS A 331 -17.38 -22.65 -10.18
CA HIS A 331 -16.37 -23.46 -9.48
C HIS A 331 -15.29 -23.87 -10.46
N TYR A 332 -14.02 -23.67 -10.12
CA TYR A 332 -12.91 -23.97 -11.03
C TYR A 332 -11.61 -24.36 -10.33
N HIS A 333 -10.94 -25.35 -10.92
CA HIS A 333 -9.61 -25.83 -10.55
C HIS A 333 -9.04 -26.66 -11.70
N CYS A 334 -7.73 -26.63 -11.91
CA CYS A 334 -7.08 -27.44 -12.95
C CYS A 334 -6.59 -28.80 -12.42
N SER A 335 -6.30 -29.73 -13.33
CA SER A 335 -5.89 -31.10 -13.00
C SER A 335 -4.56 -31.17 -12.23
N GLU A 336 -3.70 -30.19 -12.46
CA GLU A 336 -2.39 -30.03 -11.89
C GLU A 336 -2.49 -29.64 -10.41
N GLN A 337 -3.46 -28.80 -10.04
CA GLN A 337 -3.76 -28.47 -8.63
C GLN A 337 -4.19 -29.72 -7.85
N ILE A 338 -5.06 -30.56 -8.45
CA ILE A 338 -5.50 -31.83 -7.86
C ILE A 338 -4.32 -32.80 -7.69
N HIS A 339 -3.44 -32.90 -8.68
CA HIS A 339 -2.25 -33.76 -8.60
C HIS A 339 -1.28 -33.31 -7.50
N ILE A 340 -0.98 -32.01 -7.41
CA ILE A 340 -0.09 -31.46 -6.37
C ILE A 340 -0.69 -31.67 -4.97
N TYR A 341 -1.98 -31.45 -4.79
CA TYR A 341 -2.64 -31.68 -3.51
C TYR A 341 -2.57 -33.16 -3.09
N ARG A 342 -2.86 -34.09 -4.00
CA ARG A 342 -2.68 -35.54 -3.75
C ARG A 342 -1.22 -35.89 -3.39
N SER A 343 -0.24 -35.27 -4.04
CA SER A 343 1.18 -35.46 -3.69
C SER A 343 1.53 -34.91 -2.30
N TYR A 344 1.02 -33.72 -1.95
CA TYR A 344 1.21 -33.10 -0.64
C TYR A 344 0.63 -33.97 0.49
N CYS A 345 -0.59 -34.49 0.31
CA CYS A 345 -1.25 -35.37 1.27
C CYS A 345 -0.56 -36.74 1.44
N ARG A 346 0.34 -37.14 0.54
CA ARG A 346 1.21 -38.32 0.71
C ARG A 346 2.48 -37.99 1.50
N SER A 347 2.99 -36.76 1.41
CA SER A 347 4.20 -36.32 2.11
C SER A 347 3.96 -35.74 3.51
N VAL A 348 2.72 -35.44 3.87
CA VAL A 348 2.37 -34.78 5.15
C VAL A 348 1.29 -35.56 5.89
N GLN A 349 1.57 -35.95 7.13
CA GLN A 349 0.68 -36.75 7.98
C GLN A 349 -0.65 -36.05 8.30
N TYR A 350 -0.62 -34.73 8.49
CA TYR A 350 -1.79 -33.91 8.80
C TYR A 350 -1.94 -32.77 7.78
N PRO A 351 -2.56 -33.02 6.62
CA PRO A 351 -2.76 -32.00 5.57
C PRO A 351 -3.58 -30.81 6.09
N ARG A 352 -3.03 -29.60 5.99
CA ARG A 352 -3.70 -28.35 6.38
C ARG A 352 -4.23 -27.61 5.15
N LEU A 353 -5.49 -27.22 5.19
CA LEU A 353 -6.14 -26.37 4.20
C LEU A 353 -6.49 -25.00 4.81
N ILE A 354 -6.32 -23.93 4.04
CA ILE A 354 -6.67 -22.57 4.46
C ILE A 354 -7.65 -22.01 3.42
N ILE A 355 -8.78 -21.47 3.87
CA ILE A 355 -9.86 -20.96 3.00
C ILE A 355 -10.20 -19.53 3.39
N ASP A 356 -10.19 -18.62 2.42
CA ASP A 356 -10.58 -17.21 2.61
C ASP A 356 -11.23 -16.66 1.32
N ALA A 357 -11.78 -15.44 1.37
CA ALA A 357 -12.51 -14.82 0.28
C ALA A 357 -12.17 -13.34 0.04
N THR A 358 -12.20 -12.87 -1.22
CA THR A 358 -11.89 -11.48 -1.56
C THR A 358 -12.79 -10.87 -2.63
N GLY A 359 -13.22 -9.61 -2.43
CA GLY A 359 -14.32 -8.97 -3.19
C GLY A 359 -13.94 -7.83 -4.12
N SER A 360 -12.67 -7.74 -4.53
CA SER A 360 -12.14 -6.60 -5.27
C SER A 360 -11.52 -6.98 -6.62
N VAL A 361 -11.80 -8.19 -7.13
CA VAL A 361 -11.09 -8.77 -8.29
C VAL A 361 -11.92 -8.76 -9.58
N VAL A 362 -13.23 -9.01 -9.52
CA VAL A 362 -14.12 -9.11 -10.69
C VAL A 362 -15.19 -8.01 -10.66
N LYS A 363 -15.46 -7.38 -11.81
CA LYS A 363 -16.50 -6.37 -11.97
C LYS A 363 -17.88 -6.98 -11.99
N ASN A 364 -18.83 -6.33 -11.33
CA ASN A 364 -20.23 -6.70 -11.44
C ASN A 364 -20.74 -6.51 -12.88
N PHE A 365 -21.41 -7.52 -13.41
CA PHE A 365 -21.94 -7.56 -14.77
C PHE A 365 -23.46 -7.77 -14.78
N SER A 366 -24.13 -7.63 -15.93
CA SER A 366 -25.58 -7.87 -16.04
C SER A 366 -25.87 -9.33 -16.36
N LYS A 367 -26.75 -9.96 -15.58
CA LYS A 367 -27.30 -11.30 -15.81
C LYS A 367 -28.51 -11.18 -16.73
N PHE A 368 -28.45 -11.84 -17.88
CA PHE A 368 -29.51 -11.84 -18.91
C PHE A 368 -29.90 -10.42 -19.40
N GLY A 369 -29.01 -9.44 -19.29
CA GLY A 369 -29.29 -8.04 -19.61
C GLY A 369 -30.11 -7.26 -18.56
N PHE A 370 -30.88 -7.92 -17.68
CA PHE A 370 -31.83 -7.25 -16.78
C PHE A 370 -31.30 -6.91 -15.38
N GLN A 371 -30.58 -7.82 -14.72
CA GLN A 371 -30.21 -7.68 -13.31
C GLN A 371 -28.68 -7.72 -13.13
N LYS A 372 -28.09 -6.68 -12.55
CA LYS A 372 -26.66 -6.71 -12.19
C LYS A 372 -26.35 -7.76 -11.13
N THR A 373 -25.12 -8.25 -11.12
CA THR A 373 -24.65 -9.10 -10.05
C THR A 373 -24.56 -8.34 -8.71
N ARG A 374 -24.78 -9.07 -7.61
CA ARG A 374 -24.51 -8.67 -6.22
C ARG A 374 -23.00 -8.69 -5.94
N PHE A 375 -22.60 -8.61 -4.68
CA PHE A 375 -21.21 -8.73 -4.26
C PHE A 375 -20.62 -10.07 -4.74
N LEU A 376 -19.65 -9.99 -5.67
CA LEU A 376 -18.89 -11.15 -6.15
C LEU A 376 -17.66 -11.33 -5.26
N PHE A 377 -17.57 -12.48 -4.59
CA PHE A 377 -16.36 -12.90 -3.88
C PHE A 377 -15.66 -14.02 -4.64
N LEU A 378 -14.34 -13.91 -4.76
CA LEU A 378 -13.44 -15.01 -5.09
C LEU A 378 -13.05 -15.70 -3.79
N TYR A 379 -13.44 -16.96 -3.64
CA TYR A 379 -12.98 -17.87 -2.60
C TYR A 379 -11.79 -18.66 -3.13
N GLU A 380 -10.73 -18.77 -2.32
CA GLU A 380 -9.55 -19.59 -2.60
C GLU A 380 -9.32 -20.59 -1.48
N GLY A 381 -9.13 -21.86 -1.83
CA GLY A 381 -8.52 -22.85 -0.95
C GLY A 381 -7.02 -22.94 -1.24
N VAL A 382 -6.18 -22.70 -0.23
CA VAL A 382 -4.71 -22.68 -0.34
C VAL A 382 -4.09 -23.61 0.71
N VAL A 383 -3.05 -24.32 0.31
CA VAL A 383 -2.19 -25.10 1.20
C VAL A 383 -0.87 -24.36 1.40
N TYR A 384 -0.30 -24.44 2.60
CA TYR A 384 1.09 -24.08 2.85
C TYR A 384 1.88 -25.34 3.25
N ASP A 385 2.91 -25.65 2.47
CA ASP A 385 3.81 -26.78 2.72
C ASP A 385 4.97 -26.30 3.62
N ASN A 386 4.92 -26.67 4.90
CA ASN A 386 5.95 -26.31 5.88
C ASN A 386 7.33 -26.91 5.54
N ILE A 387 7.37 -28.07 4.86
CA ILE A 387 8.61 -28.78 4.53
C ILE A 387 9.29 -28.09 3.35
N LYS A 388 8.51 -27.83 2.29
CA LYS A 388 9.00 -27.18 1.05
C LYS A 388 8.98 -25.64 1.10
N LYS A 389 8.43 -25.07 2.18
CA LYS A 389 8.33 -23.63 2.46
C LYS A 389 7.66 -22.82 1.35
N HIS A 390 6.58 -23.35 0.79
CA HIS A 390 5.81 -22.68 -0.28
C HIS A 390 4.30 -22.85 -0.10
N SER A 391 3.50 -21.88 -0.58
CA SER A 391 2.05 -22.02 -0.67
C SER A 391 1.59 -22.39 -2.09
N PHE A 392 0.42 -23.03 -2.21
CA PHE A 392 -0.24 -23.31 -3.50
C PHE A 392 -1.77 -23.36 -3.36
N THR A 393 -2.48 -22.72 -4.29
CA THR A 393 -3.94 -22.77 -4.40
C THR A 393 -4.38 -24.12 -4.94
N VAL A 394 -5.42 -24.73 -4.35
CA VAL A 394 -5.92 -26.06 -4.70
C VAL A 394 -7.34 -26.06 -5.30
N THR A 395 -8.15 -25.05 -4.99
CA THR A 395 -9.50 -24.88 -5.56
C THR A 395 -9.96 -23.43 -5.47
N ASN A 396 -10.85 -23.02 -6.38
CA ASN A 396 -11.39 -21.67 -6.46
C ASN A 396 -12.91 -21.67 -6.71
N MET A 397 -13.59 -20.63 -6.20
CA MET A 397 -14.98 -20.31 -6.56
C MET A 397 -15.14 -18.80 -6.71
N ILE A 398 -15.82 -18.33 -7.76
CA ILE A 398 -16.37 -16.97 -7.78
C ILE A 398 -17.88 -17.08 -7.58
N SER A 399 -18.45 -16.37 -6.62
CA SER A 399 -19.87 -16.55 -6.24
C SER A 399 -20.57 -15.23 -5.91
N GLU A 400 -21.89 -15.17 -6.15
CA GLU A 400 -22.83 -14.25 -5.48
C GLU A 400 -23.47 -14.88 -4.23
N ARG A 401 -23.37 -16.20 -4.08
CA ARG A 401 -23.97 -17.00 -3.01
C ARG A 401 -22.93 -17.28 -1.93
N HIS A 402 -23.12 -16.65 -0.78
CA HIS A 402 -22.19 -16.69 0.37
C HIS A 402 -22.77 -17.47 1.56
N ASN A 403 -23.76 -18.34 1.30
CA ASN A 403 -24.40 -19.16 2.32
C ASN A 403 -23.75 -20.54 2.44
N ASN A 404 -23.97 -21.19 3.59
CA ASN A 404 -23.42 -22.51 3.92
C ASN A 404 -23.54 -23.51 2.74
N ILE A 405 -24.76 -23.76 2.27
CA ILE A 405 -25.05 -24.74 1.21
C ILE A 405 -24.25 -24.50 -0.08
N SER A 406 -24.04 -23.24 -0.50
CA SER A 406 -23.30 -22.96 -1.73
C SER A 406 -21.80 -23.19 -1.57
N ILE A 407 -21.25 -22.84 -0.40
CA ILE A 407 -19.83 -23.08 -0.06
C ILE A 407 -19.60 -24.59 0.11
N PHE A 408 -20.50 -25.29 0.79
CA PHE A 408 -20.48 -26.76 0.91
C PHE A 408 -20.47 -27.43 -0.46
N ASN A 409 -21.37 -27.03 -1.37
CA ASN A 409 -21.44 -27.60 -2.73
C ASN A 409 -20.15 -27.38 -3.55
N TRP A 410 -19.43 -26.28 -3.32
CA TRP A 410 -18.12 -26.06 -3.92
C TRP A 410 -17.05 -27.01 -3.37
N LEU A 411 -16.93 -27.10 -2.05
CA LEU A 411 -15.95 -27.98 -1.39
C LEU A 411 -16.24 -29.47 -1.65
N ALA A 412 -17.51 -29.88 -1.60
CA ALA A 412 -17.93 -31.26 -1.89
C ALA A 412 -17.63 -31.65 -3.35
N LYS A 413 -17.83 -30.74 -4.31
CA LYS A 413 -17.43 -30.98 -5.71
C LYS A 413 -15.92 -31.11 -5.88
N TRP A 414 -15.12 -30.44 -5.05
CA TRP A 414 -13.66 -30.60 -5.04
C TRP A 414 -13.23 -31.93 -4.40
N ILE A 415 -13.88 -32.39 -3.31
CA ILE A 415 -13.66 -33.74 -2.75
C ILE A 415 -13.98 -34.83 -3.78
N ASN A 416 -15.08 -34.67 -4.51
CA ASN A 416 -15.52 -35.61 -5.54
C ASN A 416 -14.53 -35.77 -6.72
N CYS A 417 -13.44 -34.99 -6.76
CA CYS A 417 -12.29 -35.22 -7.63
C CYS A 417 -11.31 -36.28 -7.08
N ASP A 418 -11.75 -37.10 -6.13
CA ASP A 418 -11.01 -38.20 -5.50
C ASP A 418 -9.69 -37.71 -4.85
N ILE A 419 -9.85 -36.83 -3.87
CA ILE A 419 -8.74 -36.25 -3.10
C ILE A 419 -8.84 -36.61 -1.62
N PRO A 420 -7.72 -36.76 -0.89
CA PRO A 420 -7.75 -36.93 0.57
C PRO A 420 -8.36 -35.71 1.25
N THR A 421 -9.22 -35.91 2.24
CA THR A 421 -9.77 -34.81 3.06
C THR A 421 -8.68 -34.17 3.94
N PRO A 422 -8.71 -32.84 4.16
CA PRO A 422 -7.79 -32.18 5.08
C PRO A 422 -8.00 -32.66 6.53
N ARG A 423 -6.93 -32.59 7.33
CA ARG A 423 -6.93 -32.91 8.77
C ARG A 423 -6.98 -31.68 9.67
N GLU A 424 -6.60 -30.52 9.14
CA GLU A 424 -6.79 -29.21 9.78
C GLU A 424 -7.31 -28.23 8.72
N THR A 425 -8.33 -27.42 9.03
CA THR A 425 -8.84 -26.38 8.14
C THR A 425 -8.93 -25.04 8.86
N VAL A 426 -8.47 -23.98 8.21
CA VAL A 426 -8.37 -22.62 8.78
C VAL A 426 -9.15 -21.64 7.90
N CYS A 427 -10.06 -20.86 8.49
CA CYS A 427 -10.76 -19.78 7.79
C CYS A 427 -10.95 -18.54 8.69
N ASP A 428 -11.69 -17.53 8.22
CA ASP A 428 -12.13 -16.43 9.08
C ASP A 428 -13.28 -16.88 10.03
N GLN A 429 -13.91 -15.94 10.74
CA GLN A 429 -15.07 -16.24 11.61
C GLN A 429 -16.43 -16.22 10.87
N SER A 430 -16.45 -16.42 9.55
CA SER A 430 -17.70 -16.57 8.81
C SER A 430 -18.40 -17.87 9.18
N LEU A 431 -19.56 -17.77 9.84
CA LEU A 431 -20.39 -18.93 10.21
C LEU A 431 -20.79 -19.76 8.99
N ALA A 432 -20.92 -19.15 7.81
CA ALA A 432 -21.22 -19.85 6.56
C ALA A 432 -20.03 -20.69 6.06
N LEU A 433 -18.79 -20.19 6.18
CA LEU A 433 -17.58 -20.96 5.88
C LEU A 433 -17.40 -22.09 6.92
N LEU A 434 -17.47 -21.77 8.21
CA LEU A 434 -17.31 -22.75 9.29
C LEU A 434 -18.33 -23.90 9.19
N SER A 435 -19.60 -23.60 8.92
CA SER A 435 -20.63 -24.63 8.76
C SER A 435 -20.39 -25.51 7.54
N ALA A 436 -19.96 -24.92 6.42
CA ALA A 436 -19.68 -25.66 5.19
C ALA A 436 -18.44 -26.56 5.34
N ILE A 437 -17.40 -26.06 6.02
CA ILE A 437 -16.17 -26.79 6.34
C ILE A 437 -16.47 -27.99 7.25
N VAL A 438 -17.28 -27.80 8.31
CA VAL A 438 -17.70 -28.89 9.19
C VAL A 438 -18.48 -29.96 8.41
N GLN A 439 -19.49 -29.54 7.64
CA GLN A 439 -20.30 -30.46 6.81
C GLN A 439 -19.51 -31.22 5.75
N CYS A 440 -18.40 -30.65 5.26
CA CYS A 440 -17.65 -31.20 4.15
C CYS A 440 -16.43 -32.04 4.57
N PHE A 441 -15.77 -31.72 5.69
CA PHE A 441 -14.51 -32.36 6.11
C PHE A 441 -14.60 -33.12 7.44
N THR A 442 -15.75 -33.13 8.11
CA THR A 442 -15.95 -33.89 9.36
C THR A 442 -17.10 -34.90 9.22
N GLN A 443 -17.27 -35.76 10.22
CA GLN A 443 -18.41 -36.68 10.32
C GLN A 443 -19.72 -36.00 10.75
N TYR A 444 -19.73 -34.68 10.99
CA TYR A 444 -20.84 -33.96 11.60
C TYR A 444 -21.66 -33.15 10.59
N SER A 445 -22.98 -33.28 10.69
CA SER A 445 -23.98 -32.61 9.84
C SER A 445 -24.13 -31.11 10.07
N SER A 446 -23.65 -30.58 11.19
CA SER A 446 -23.74 -29.15 11.49
C SER A 446 -22.61 -28.67 12.39
N LEU A 447 -22.36 -27.36 12.34
CA LEU A 447 -21.44 -26.68 13.27
C LEU A 447 -21.87 -26.85 14.74
N LYS A 448 -23.18 -26.98 15.02
CA LYS A 448 -23.68 -27.23 16.37
C LYS A 448 -23.24 -28.59 16.90
N ASP A 449 -23.37 -29.63 16.08
CA ASP A 449 -23.00 -31.00 16.45
C ASP A 449 -21.49 -31.09 16.72
N TYR A 450 -20.68 -30.46 15.86
CA TYR A 450 -19.24 -30.33 16.06
C TYR A 450 -18.90 -29.63 17.39
N LEU A 451 -19.52 -28.47 17.67
CA LEU A 451 -19.27 -27.71 18.90
C LEU A 451 -19.73 -28.47 20.15
N ARG A 452 -20.86 -29.19 20.07
CA ARG A 452 -21.38 -30.03 21.15
C ARG A 452 -20.44 -31.18 21.48
N ILE A 453 -19.93 -31.90 20.48
CA ILE A 453 -18.97 -32.99 20.72
C ILE A 453 -17.62 -32.44 21.23
N CYS A 454 -17.14 -31.30 20.73
CA CYS A 454 -15.99 -30.63 21.32
C CYS A 454 -16.21 -30.30 22.80
N ALA A 455 -17.40 -29.80 23.17
CA ALA A 455 -17.77 -29.55 24.56
C ALA A 455 -17.85 -30.82 25.40
N ASP A 456 -18.51 -31.87 24.90
CA ASP A 456 -18.68 -33.13 25.63
C ASP A 456 -17.32 -33.85 25.85
N ILE A 457 -16.35 -33.69 24.95
CA ILE A 457 -14.96 -34.14 25.14
C ILE A 457 -14.22 -33.27 26.18
N VAL A 458 -14.33 -31.94 26.07
CA VAL A 458 -13.63 -30.98 26.95
C VAL A 458 -14.15 -31.00 28.39
N PHE A 459 -15.45 -31.23 28.58
CA PHE A 459 -16.10 -31.38 29.89
C PHE A 459 -16.14 -32.83 30.38
N GLU A 460 -15.29 -33.71 29.83
CA GLU A 460 -15.11 -35.12 30.24
C GLU A 460 -16.37 -36.00 30.22
N LYS A 461 -17.42 -35.59 29.50
CA LYS A 461 -18.67 -36.36 29.30
C LYS A 461 -18.50 -37.46 28.26
N LEU A 462 -17.55 -37.31 27.35
CA LEU A 462 -17.15 -38.32 26.36
C LEU A 462 -15.65 -38.60 26.47
N PRO A 463 -15.21 -39.86 26.29
CA PRO A 463 -13.79 -40.17 26.21
C PRO A 463 -13.17 -39.55 24.96
N SER A 464 -11.94 -39.05 25.10
CA SER A 464 -11.11 -38.45 24.03
C SER A 464 -10.58 -39.47 23.00
N ASN A 465 -11.37 -40.50 22.69
CA ASN A 465 -11.00 -41.54 21.74
C ASN A 465 -11.23 -41.11 20.28
N SER A 466 -10.61 -41.83 19.35
CA SER A 466 -10.61 -41.51 17.91
C SER A 466 -11.97 -41.65 17.21
N HIS A 467 -13.02 -42.11 17.90
CA HIS A 467 -14.36 -42.27 17.31
C HIS A 467 -15.17 -40.98 17.39
N TRP A 468 -15.13 -40.28 18.52
CA TRP A 468 -15.89 -39.04 18.73
C TRP A 468 -15.13 -37.79 18.26
N LEU A 469 -13.79 -37.81 18.33
CA LEU A 469 -12.97 -36.70 17.86
C LEU A 469 -13.29 -36.36 16.38
N PRO A 470 -13.49 -35.09 16.00
CA PRO A 470 -13.78 -34.72 14.61
C PRO A 470 -12.66 -35.14 13.65
N ASN A 471 -13.01 -35.65 12.47
CA ASN A 471 -12.04 -36.12 11.46
C ASN A 471 -11.10 -35.03 10.90
N CYS A 472 -11.50 -33.76 11.04
CA CYS A 472 -10.75 -32.57 10.67
C CYS A 472 -10.87 -31.53 11.79
N PHE A 473 -9.74 -30.95 12.20
CA PHE A 473 -9.67 -29.85 13.17
C PHE A 473 -10.02 -28.53 12.49
N VAL A 474 -11.20 -27.98 12.78
CA VAL A 474 -11.67 -26.70 12.21
C VAL A 474 -11.23 -25.54 13.12
N ARG A 475 -10.59 -24.52 12.54
CA ARG A 475 -9.99 -23.40 13.27
C ARG A 475 -10.22 -22.04 12.58
N THR A 476 -10.16 -20.96 13.36
CA THR A 476 -10.25 -19.58 12.83
C THR A 476 -8.91 -18.86 12.85
N ASP A 477 -8.64 -18.00 11.87
CA ASP A 477 -7.43 -17.19 11.80
C ASP A 477 -7.28 -16.24 13.00
N VAL A 478 -6.14 -16.37 13.69
CA VAL A 478 -5.77 -15.59 14.88
C VAL A 478 -5.78 -14.08 14.63
N ALA A 479 -5.34 -13.63 13.45
CA ALA A 479 -5.24 -12.20 13.15
C ALA A 479 -6.62 -11.57 12.92
N HIS A 480 -7.51 -12.27 12.22
CA HIS A 480 -8.90 -11.88 12.03
C HIS A 480 -9.68 -11.85 13.35
N PHE A 481 -9.48 -12.82 14.25
CA PHE A 481 -10.13 -12.81 15.56
C PHE A 481 -9.65 -11.64 16.44
N ILE A 482 -8.34 -11.44 16.59
CA ILE A 482 -7.81 -10.27 17.36
C ILE A 482 -8.24 -8.93 16.73
N LYS A 483 -8.36 -8.87 15.39
CA LYS A 483 -8.90 -7.71 14.65
C LYS A 483 -10.40 -7.51 14.87
N LEU A 484 -11.17 -8.57 15.12
CA LEU A 484 -12.59 -8.50 15.50
C LEU A 484 -12.74 -8.00 16.94
N VAL A 485 -12.02 -8.60 17.89
CA VAL A 485 -11.99 -8.20 19.31
C VAL A 485 -11.57 -6.72 19.45
N SER A 486 -10.49 -6.32 18.78
CA SER A 486 -10.01 -4.93 18.83
C SER A 486 -10.96 -3.89 18.21
N LYS A 487 -12.03 -4.32 17.52
CA LYS A 487 -13.09 -3.46 16.96
C LYS A 487 -14.32 -3.34 17.87
N TRP A 488 -14.45 -4.13 18.93
CA TRP A 488 -15.56 -4.05 19.87
C TRP A 488 -15.75 -2.62 20.40
N THR A 489 -17.00 -2.13 20.39
CA THR A 489 -17.32 -0.73 20.67
C THR A 489 -16.88 -0.29 22.08
N PRO A 490 -17.13 -1.04 23.17
CA PRO A 490 -16.65 -0.67 24.52
C PRO A 490 -15.12 -0.52 24.59
N LEU A 491 -14.37 -1.33 23.84
CA LEU A 491 -12.91 -1.26 23.80
C LEU A 491 -12.36 -0.10 22.96
N LYS A 492 -13.18 0.56 22.13
CA LYS A 492 -12.79 1.78 21.41
C LYS A 492 -12.87 3.03 22.28
N THR A 493 -13.82 3.05 23.22
CA THR A 493 -14.04 4.15 24.18
C THR A 493 -13.21 3.99 25.45
N ALA A 494 -12.83 2.75 25.81
CA ALA A 494 -11.95 2.47 26.95
C ALA A 494 -10.57 3.16 26.85
N PRO A 495 -9.94 3.51 28.00
CA PRO A 495 -8.57 4.02 28.04
C PRO A 495 -7.59 3.08 27.33
N ARG A 496 -6.57 3.63 26.66
CA ARG A 496 -5.63 2.82 25.84
C ARG A 496 -4.97 1.68 26.62
N ARG A 497 -4.61 1.89 27.89
CA ARG A 497 -3.99 0.86 28.75
C ARG A 497 -4.97 -0.28 29.04
N VAL A 498 -6.19 0.04 29.45
CA VAL A 498 -7.30 -0.90 29.68
C VAL A 498 -7.59 -1.72 28.43
N ARG A 499 -7.72 -1.06 27.27
CA ARG A 499 -7.87 -1.72 25.97
C ARG A 499 -6.71 -2.68 25.66
N GLU A 500 -5.47 -2.28 25.93
CA GLU A 500 -4.30 -3.11 25.69
C GLU A 500 -4.27 -4.34 26.60
N ILE A 501 -4.57 -4.18 27.91
CA ILE A 501 -4.68 -5.28 28.87
C ILE A 501 -5.74 -6.27 28.41
N ILE A 502 -6.98 -5.85 28.15
CA ILE A 502 -8.08 -6.75 27.79
C ILE A 502 -7.79 -7.53 26.49
N ILE A 503 -7.19 -6.89 25.47
CA ILE A 503 -6.83 -7.61 24.22
C ILE A 503 -5.68 -8.61 24.48
N ARG A 504 -4.73 -8.31 25.39
CA ARG A 504 -3.69 -9.27 25.82
C ARG A 504 -4.28 -10.44 26.62
N VAL A 505 -5.23 -10.19 27.51
CA VAL A 505 -5.97 -11.24 28.25
C VAL A 505 -6.65 -12.21 27.28
N ILE A 506 -7.34 -11.69 26.25
CA ILE A 506 -7.94 -12.53 25.20
C ILE A 506 -6.87 -13.26 24.38
N GLY A 507 -5.71 -12.64 24.14
CA GLY A 507 -4.55 -13.30 23.51
C GLY A 507 -3.93 -14.44 24.33
N ILE A 508 -4.06 -14.40 25.66
CA ILE A 508 -3.67 -15.48 26.58
C ILE A 508 -4.67 -16.64 26.48
N ILE A 509 -5.98 -16.36 26.55
CA ILE A 509 -7.04 -17.36 26.37
C ILE A 509 -6.87 -18.09 25.02
N LEU A 510 -6.56 -17.34 23.96
CA LEU A 510 -6.32 -17.86 22.61
C LEU A 510 -5.22 -18.92 22.58
N LYS A 511 -4.16 -18.76 23.36
CA LYS A 511 -3.04 -19.71 23.46
C LYS A 511 -3.26 -20.84 24.46
N SER A 512 -4.29 -20.76 25.32
CA SER A 512 -4.51 -21.77 26.36
C SER A 512 -4.85 -23.14 25.77
N GLN A 513 -4.31 -24.17 26.40
CA GLN A 513 -4.63 -25.58 26.16
C GLN A 513 -5.40 -26.22 27.34
N SER A 514 -5.68 -25.46 28.41
CA SER A 514 -6.37 -25.94 29.62
C SER A 514 -7.68 -25.18 29.83
N LEU A 515 -8.78 -25.93 30.01
CA LEU A 515 -10.08 -25.37 30.36
C LEU A 515 -10.02 -24.63 31.70
N VAL A 516 -9.42 -25.24 32.72
CA VAL A 516 -9.29 -24.68 34.08
C VAL A 516 -8.57 -23.33 34.07
N PHE A 517 -7.54 -23.19 33.22
CA PHE A 517 -6.85 -21.91 33.05
C PHE A 517 -7.76 -20.85 32.38
N ILE A 518 -8.48 -21.23 31.32
CA ILE A 518 -9.41 -20.32 30.65
C ILE A 518 -10.51 -19.89 31.62
N GLU A 519 -11.03 -20.81 32.44
CA GLU A 519 -12.02 -20.53 33.48
C GLU A 519 -11.52 -19.45 34.46
N SER A 520 -10.30 -19.62 34.99
CA SER A 520 -9.71 -18.68 35.94
C SER A 520 -9.52 -17.28 35.34
N ILE A 521 -9.06 -17.21 34.08
CA ILE A 521 -8.84 -15.94 33.37
C ILE A 521 -10.16 -15.27 32.97
N ILE A 522 -11.16 -16.02 32.50
CA ILE A 522 -12.50 -15.49 32.16
C ILE A 522 -13.23 -15.01 33.43
N MET A 523 -13.16 -15.78 34.52
CA MET A 523 -13.71 -15.38 35.83
C MET A 523 -13.08 -14.06 36.31
N SER A 524 -11.74 -13.99 36.31
CA SER A 524 -11.00 -12.78 36.70
C SER A 524 -11.38 -11.59 35.82
N LEU A 525 -11.55 -11.81 34.51
CA LEU A 525 -11.99 -10.77 33.57
C LEU A 525 -13.42 -10.30 33.86
N PHE A 526 -14.36 -11.20 34.15
CA PHE A 526 -15.72 -10.79 34.51
C PHE A 526 -15.75 -9.96 35.79
N ILE A 527 -15.14 -10.43 36.88
CA ILE A 527 -15.07 -9.71 38.17
C ILE A 527 -14.51 -8.29 37.96
N VAL A 528 -13.43 -8.15 37.18
CA VAL A 528 -12.76 -6.87 36.95
C VAL A 528 -13.54 -5.93 36.02
N ILE A 529 -14.40 -6.41 35.11
CA ILE A 529 -15.19 -5.52 34.24
C ILE A 529 -16.58 -5.19 34.80
N THR A 530 -17.04 -5.87 35.86
CA THR A 530 -18.37 -5.67 36.47
C THR A 530 -18.37 -4.91 37.78
N ASN A 531 -17.21 -4.76 38.44
CA ASN A 531 -17.08 -3.99 39.68
C ASN A 531 -16.76 -2.51 39.38
N GLU A 532 -17.55 -1.58 39.92
CA GLU A 532 -17.33 -0.13 39.74
C GLU A 532 -16.10 0.39 40.52
N THR A 533 -15.78 -0.26 41.64
CA THR A 533 -14.67 0.11 42.53
C THR A 533 -13.62 -0.99 42.65
N ASP A 534 -12.40 -0.59 42.97
CA ASP A 534 -11.22 -1.44 43.18
C ASP A 534 -10.42 -0.97 44.41
N GLY A 535 -9.18 -1.43 44.59
CA GLY A 535 -8.40 -1.14 45.80
C GLY A 535 -8.81 -1.96 47.02
N THR A 536 -8.67 -1.39 48.21
CA THR A 536 -8.93 -2.06 49.50
C THR A 536 -10.33 -1.77 50.03
N ASP A 537 -10.88 -2.78 50.71
CA ASP A 537 -12.19 -2.74 51.37
C ASP A 537 -12.15 -1.79 52.58
N LEU A 538 -13.20 -0.96 52.73
CA LEU A 538 -13.25 0.14 53.71
C LEU A 538 -13.34 -0.31 55.18
N ILE A 539 -13.64 -1.59 55.44
CA ILE A 539 -13.90 -2.13 56.78
C ILE A 539 -12.76 -3.08 57.21
N SER A 540 -12.34 -3.96 56.31
CA SER A 540 -11.29 -4.97 56.55
C SER A 540 -9.88 -4.48 56.22
N PHE A 541 -9.73 -3.43 55.41
CA PHE A 541 -8.45 -2.95 54.84
C PHE A 541 -7.71 -3.96 53.93
N GLU A 542 -8.31 -5.11 53.64
CA GLU A 542 -7.77 -6.10 52.70
C GLU A 542 -8.10 -5.73 51.24
N ASP A 543 -7.36 -6.29 50.28
CA ASP A 543 -7.67 -6.11 48.85
C ASP A 543 -9.09 -6.63 48.54
N THR A 544 -9.91 -5.81 47.88
CA THR A 544 -11.18 -6.29 47.32
C THR A 544 -10.96 -7.42 46.31
N PRO A 545 -11.93 -8.32 46.09
CA PRO A 545 -11.84 -9.33 45.04
C PRO A 545 -11.55 -8.74 43.66
N CYS A 546 -12.08 -7.55 43.36
CA CYS A 546 -11.78 -6.82 42.14
C CYS A 546 -10.29 -6.46 42.03
N GLU A 547 -9.67 -5.95 43.10
CA GLU A 547 -8.23 -5.63 43.11
C GLU A 547 -7.35 -6.88 43.01
N GLN A 548 -7.71 -7.97 43.69
CA GLN A 548 -7.00 -9.25 43.60
C GLN A 548 -7.03 -9.81 42.16
N HIS A 549 -8.21 -9.90 41.54
CA HIS A 549 -8.34 -10.38 40.17
C HIS A 549 -7.71 -9.42 39.14
N LYS A 550 -7.71 -8.12 39.40
CA LYS A 550 -6.99 -7.11 38.61
C LYS A 550 -5.48 -7.35 38.66
N LYS A 551 -4.90 -7.62 39.83
CA LYS A 551 -3.47 -7.99 39.98
C LYS A 551 -3.14 -9.26 39.21
N ILE A 552 -3.99 -10.30 39.31
CA ILE A 552 -3.85 -11.56 38.53
C ILE A 552 -3.81 -11.29 37.01
N LEU A 553 -4.77 -10.51 36.47
CA LEU A 553 -4.80 -10.18 35.04
C LEU A 553 -3.58 -9.38 34.60
N ILE A 554 -3.13 -8.41 35.40
CA ILE A 554 -1.94 -7.60 35.11
C ILE A 554 -0.68 -8.48 35.09
N GLN A 555 -0.51 -9.35 36.10
CA GLN A 555 0.60 -10.30 36.17
C GLN A 555 0.61 -11.22 34.93
N ALA A 556 -0.54 -11.79 34.57
CA ALA A 556 -0.69 -12.67 33.42
C ALA A 556 -0.32 -12.00 32.08
N VAL A 557 -0.65 -10.71 31.88
CA VAL A 557 -0.26 -9.98 30.65
C VAL A 557 1.16 -9.40 30.69
N SER A 558 1.81 -9.38 31.86
CA SER A 558 3.16 -8.82 32.05
C SER A 558 4.28 -9.87 32.13
N THR A 559 3.96 -11.16 32.30
CA THR A 559 4.92 -12.24 32.50
C THR A 559 4.73 -13.39 31.50
N GLU A 560 5.77 -14.19 31.28
CA GLU A 560 5.69 -15.47 30.57
C GLU A 560 5.53 -16.61 31.60
N LEU A 561 4.40 -16.66 32.32
CA LEU A 561 4.21 -17.59 33.45
C LEU A 561 3.22 -18.73 33.22
N HIS A 562 3.53 -19.84 33.91
CA HIS A 562 2.86 -21.13 33.86
C HIS A 562 1.69 -21.22 34.88
N LEU A 563 0.88 -22.26 34.71
CA LEU A 563 -0.42 -22.49 35.37
C LEU A 563 -0.41 -22.52 36.91
N GLU A 564 0.71 -22.89 37.54
CA GLU A 564 0.74 -23.33 38.93
C GLU A 564 0.72 -22.19 39.96
N GLU A 565 1.30 -21.02 39.64
CA GLU A 565 1.34 -19.87 40.58
C GLU A 565 -0.02 -19.14 40.71
N ILE A 566 -0.91 -19.25 39.72
CA ILE A 566 -2.19 -18.53 39.68
C ILE A 566 -3.30 -19.28 40.44
N LEU A 567 -3.16 -20.59 40.65
CA LEU A 567 -4.20 -21.42 41.26
C LEU A 567 -4.21 -21.39 42.80
N ALA A 568 -3.18 -20.83 43.45
CA ALA A 568 -3.01 -20.84 44.90
C ALA A 568 -3.92 -19.86 45.70
N LEU A 569 -4.91 -19.22 45.06
CA LEU A 569 -5.64 -18.04 45.59
C LEU A 569 -7.18 -18.18 45.60
N LYS A 570 -7.76 -19.39 45.54
CA LYS A 570 -9.23 -19.58 45.55
C LYS A 570 -9.72 -20.42 46.72
N GLU A 571 -10.66 -19.89 47.51
CA GLU A 571 -11.51 -20.67 48.42
C GLU A 571 -13.02 -20.52 48.10
N THR A 572 -13.65 -21.69 47.91
CA THR A 572 -15.08 -22.06 48.11
C THR A 572 -16.24 -21.38 47.37
N ASP A 573 -17.25 -22.21 47.05
CA ASP A 573 -18.43 -21.93 46.23
C ASP A 573 -19.72 -21.80 47.06
N ASP A 574 -20.77 -21.18 46.48
CA ASP A 574 -22.15 -21.70 46.47
C ASP A 574 -23.04 -20.93 45.44
N ASP A 575 -24.31 -21.32 45.27
CA ASP A 575 -24.92 -21.54 43.93
C ASP A 575 -26.19 -20.66 43.56
N GLN A 576 -26.56 -20.69 42.26
CA GLN A 576 -27.90 -20.42 41.62
C GLN A 576 -28.41 -19.03 41.07
N ASN A 577 -28.53 -18.99 39.73
CA ASN A 577 -29.75 -18.69 38.88
C ASN A 577 -30.19 -17.29 38.32
N ILE A 578 -30.08 -17.15 36.97
CA ILE A 578 -31.14 -16.91 35.92
C ILE A 578 -31.48 -15.48 35.34
N ASN A 579 -31.35 -15.37 33.98
CA ASN A 579 -32.02 -14.51 32.94
C ASN A 579 -31.81 -12.96 32.91
N MET A 580 -31.94 -12.21 31.79
CA MET A 580 -32.29 -12.46 30.35
C MET A 580 -31.80 -11.28 29.44
N ASP A 581 -31.51 -11.55 28.14
CA ASP A 581 -31.72 -10.80 26.87
C ASP A 581 -31.62 -9.23 26.76
N LEU A 582 -31.33 -8.56 25.62
CA LEU A 582 -31.77 -8.75 24.21
C LEU A 582 -30.79 -8.23 23.12
N GLU A 583 -30.86 -8.90 21.95
CA GLU A 583 -30.81 -8.43 20.54
C GLU A 583 -29.70 -7.49 19.97
N TYR A 584 -29.00 -7.96 18.93
CA TYR A 584 -29.33 -7.67 17.51
C TYR A 584 -28.38 -8.43 16.54
N GLU A 585 -28.91 -9.19 15.58
CA GLU A 585 -28.63 -9.11 14.11
C GLU A 585 -29.20 -10.33 13.35
N SER A 586 -30.26 -10.09 12.58
CA SER A 586 -31.05 -11.11 11.88
C SER A 586 -30.39 -11.66 10.61
N GLN A 587 -29.70 -12.81 10.73
CA GLN A 587 -29.55 -13.74 9.60
C GLN A 587 -29.19 -15.20 9.96
N SER A 588 -29.58 -15.69 11.15
CA SER A 588 -29.40 -17.11 11.51
C SER A 588 -30.46 -17.63 12.50
N GLU A 589 -31.71 -17.69 12.08
CA GLU A 589 -32.84 -18.25 12.86
C GLU A 589 -32.56 -19.69 13.37
N GLU A 590 -31.68 -20.44 12.69
CA GLU A 590 -31.27 -21.77 13.16
C GLU A 590 -30.20 -21.75 14.27
N VAL A 591 -29.36 -20.72 14.42
CA VAL A 591 -28.23 -20.73 15.38
C VAL A 591 -28.59 -20.07 16.71
N GLU A 592 -29.59 -19.19 16.75
CA GLU A 592 -29.94 -18.43 17.96
C GLU A 592 -30.67 -19.26 19.03
N ASN A 593 -31.42 -20.30 18.64
CA ASN A 593 -32.18 -21.17 19.56
C ASN A 593 -31.45 -22.49 19.93
N PHE A 594 -30.11 -22.52 19.92
CA PHE A 594 -29.33 -23.68 20.41
C PHE A 594 -28.54 -23.29 21.65
N ASP A 595 -28.84 -23.97 22.76
CA ASP A 595 -28.06 -23.92 24.00
C ASP A 595 -26.63 -24.41 23.73
N ASN A 596 -25.70 -23.46 23.67
CA ASN A 596 -24.31 -23.72 23.32
C ASN A 596 -23.51 -23.98 24.60
N PRO A 597 -22.96 -25.19 24.84
CA PRO A 597 -22.38 -25.54 26.13
C PRO A 597 -21.22 -24.64 26.59
N PHE A 598 -20.46 -24.04 25.68
CA PHE A 598 -19.39 -23.09 26.04
C PHE A 598 -19.93 -21.70 26.40
N GLN A 599 -21.08 -21.32 25.84
CA GLN A 599 -21.78 -20.11 26.26
C GLN A 599 -22.42 -20.31 27.63
N SER A 600 -23.22 -21.36 27.84
CA SER A 600 -23.91 -21.60 29.12
C SER A 600 -22.91 -21.85 30.28
N TRP A 601 -21.77 -22.49 30.00
CA TRP A 601 -20.63 -22.54 30.93
C TRP A 601 -20.11 -21.12 31.27
N SER A 602 -19.85 -20.29 30.26
CA SER A 602 -19.36 -18.92 30.45
C SER A 602 -20.39 -17.99 31.11
N GLU A 603 -21.69 -18.25 30.93
CA GLU A 603 -22.78 -17.57 31.63
C GLU A 603 -22.80 -17.95 33.10
N GLY A 604 -22.62 -19.24 33.44
CA GLY A 604 -22.40 -19.69 34.81
C GLY A 604 -21.21 -19.00 35.49
N LEU A 605 -20.09 -18.80 34.78
CA LEU A 605 -18.96 -18.01 35.29
C LEU A 605 -19.32 -16.53 35.52
N PHE A 606 -20.12 -15.93 34.63
CA PHE A 606 -20.58 -14.56 34.79
C PHE A 606 -21.54 -14.40 35.97
N GLU A 607 -22.51 -15.30 36.14
CA GLU A 607 -23.40 -15.29 37.32
C GLU A 607 -22.60 -15.44 38.62
N LYS A 608 -21.68 -16.40 38.67
CA LYS A 608 -20.76 -16.58 39.81
C LYS A 608 -19.91 -15.34 40.06
N SER A 609 -19.45 -14.62 39.02
CA SER A 609 -18.67 -13.39 39.19
C SER A 609 -19.41 -12.27 39.94
N LYS A 610 -20.76 -12.23 39.88
CA LYS A 610 -21.58 -11.23 40.60
C LYS A 610 -21.50 -11.39 42.12
N THR A 611 -21.20 -12.58 42.63
CA THR A 611 -21.03 -12.84 44.07
C THR A 611 -19.79 -12.16 44.66
N PHE A 612 -18.83 -11.75 43.82
CA PHE A 612 -17.59 -11.08 44.21
C PHE A 612 -17.69 -9.55 44.24
N ILE A 613 -18.89 -8.98 44.11
CA ILE A 613 -19.09 -7.52 44.14
C ILE A 613 -18.92 -6.99 45.58
N ARG A 614 -17.92 -6.13 45.78
CA ARG A 614 -17.63 -5.45 47.06
C ARG A 614 -17.14 -4.03 46.81
N GLU A 615 -17.51 -3.09 47.67
CA GLU A 615 -17.10 -1.68 47.55
C GLU A 615 -15.66 -1.47 48.02
N GLY A 616 -14.78 -1.08 47.08
CA GLY A 616 -13.42 -0.66 47.36
C GLY A 616 -13.25 0.87 47.43
N ASN A 617 -12.10 1.31 47.93
CA ASN A 617 -11.75 2.73 48.03
C ASN A 617 -11.24 3.39 46.73
N GLY A 618 -10.98 2.61 45.67
CA GLY A 618 -10.55 3.07 44.36
C GLY A 618 -11.66 3.03 43.31
N ILE A 619 -11.56 3.86 42.27
CA ILE A 619 -12.42 3.78 41.08
C ILE A 619 -11.77 2.84 40.07
N ASN A 620 -12.47 1.77 39.69
CA ASN A 620 -11.96 0.78 38.75
C ASN A 620 -11.98 1.29 37.31
N ALA A 621 -10.81 1.66 36.78
CA ALA A 621 -10.71 2.11 35.39
C ALA A 621 -10.98 1.00 34.33
N MET A 622 -11.08 -0.26 34.76
CA MET A 622 -11.44 -1.40 33.89
C MET A 622 -12.94 -1.76 33.91
N PHE A 623 -13.76 -1.05 34.70
CA PHE A 623 -15.22 -1.22 34.71
C PHE A 623 -15.83 -0.99 33.31
N LEU A 624 -16.27 -2.09 32.68
CA LEU A 624 -16.69 -2.17 31.28
C LEU A 624 -17.81 -3.24 31.13
N PRO A 625 -18.95 -3.13 31.85
CA PRO A 625 -19.98 -4.18 31.86
C PRO A 625 -20.58 -4.43 30.46
N ALA A 626 -20.62 -3.41 29.60
CA ALA A 626 -21.03 -3.53 28.20
C ALA A 626 -20.15 -4.47 27.34
N LEU A 627 -19.03 -4.95 27.87
CA LEU A 627 -18.16 -5.95 27.25
C LEU A 627 -18.64 -7.39 27.50
N VAL A 628 -19.37 -7.65 28.59
CA VAL A 628 -19.83 -8.99 29.00
C VAL A 628 -20.57 -9.72 27.85
N PRO A 629 -21.59 -9.14 27.19
CA PRO A 629 -22.32 -9.84 26.13
C PRO A 629 -21.44 -10.19 24.92
N LEU A 630 -20.37 -9.43 24.68
CA LEU A 630 -19.42 -9.70 23.58
C LEU A 630 -18.48 -10.87 23.91
N ILE A 631 -18.11 -11.02 25.19
CA ILE A 631 -17.35 -12.18 25.68
C ILE A 631 -18.22 -13.43 25.62
N LEU A 632 -19.45 -13.39 26.15
CA LEU A 632 -20.41 -14.51 26.08
C LEU A 632 -20.73 -14.91 24.63
N LYS A 633 -20.84 -13.94 23.72
CA LYS A 633 -21.03 -14.23 22.28
C LYS A 633 -19.79 -14.85 21.64
N CYS A 634 -18.57 -14.57 22.10
CA CYS A 634 -17.36 -15.15 21.51
C CYS A 634 -17.00 -16.54 22.07
N THR A 635 -17.36 -16.85 23.32
CA THR A 635 -17.15 -18.20 23.91
C THR A 635 -17.96 -19.29 23.22
N LYS A 636 -19.10 -18.95 22.56
CA LYS A 636 -19.84 -19.85 21.65
C LYS A 636 -18.94 -20.63 20.66
N LEU A 637 -17.82 -20.04 20.22
CA LEU A 637 -16.87 -20.60 19.25
C LEU A 637 -15.48 -20.92 19.85
N LEU A 638 -15.36 -20.95 21.19
CA LEU A 638 -14.10 -21.18 21.92
C LEU A 638 -13.20 -22.30 21.35
N PRO A 639 -13.69 -23.52 21.04
CA PRO A 639 -12.83 -24.59 20.52
C PRO A 639 -12.26 -24.34 19.11
N LEU A 640 -12.76 -23.35 18.38
CA LEU A 640 -12.31 -23.02 17.01
C LEU A 640 -11.21 -21.95 17.00
N TRP A 641 -11.28 -20.97 17.91
CA TRP A 641 -10.35 -19.83 17.93
C TRP A 641 -9.24 -19.94 18.96
N SER A 642 -9.35 -20.84 19.94
CA SER A 642 -8.33 -21.07 20.98
C SER A 642 -7.44 -22.30 20.71
N GLY A 643 -6.45 -22.52 21.58
CA GLY A 643 -5.63 -23.72 21.65
C GLY A 643 -6.29 -24.90 22.39
N LEU A 644 -7.50 -24.72 22.94
CA LEU A 644 -8.16 -25.67 23.86
C LEU A 644 -8.26 -27.10 23.30
N MET A 645 -8.51 -27.24 22.01
CA MET A 645 -8.65 -28.56 21.37
C MET A 645 -7.31 -29.22 20.99
N VAL A 646 -6.18 -28.50 21.01
CA VAL A 646 -4.87 -29.01 20.54
C VAL A 646 -4.42 -30.27 21.28
N PRO A 647 -4.54 -30.40 22.63
CA PRO A 647 -4.17 -31.63 23.33
C PRO A 647 -5.02 -32.84 22.93
N PHE A 648 -6.30 -32.62 22.63
CA PHE A 648 -7.25 -33.68 22.24
C PHE A 648 -7.02 -34.19 20.82
N PHE A 649 -6.62 -33.31 19.89
CA PHE A 649 -6.24 -33.72 18.53
C PHE A 649 -4.83 -34.32 18.47
N GLY A 650 -3.93 -33.93 19.37
CA GLY A 650 -2.51 -34.35 19.34
C GLY A 650 -1.68 -33.72 18.21
N TYR A 651 -2.27 -32.77 17.47
CA TYR A 651 -1.60 -32.01 16.40
C TYR A 651 -2.21 -30.60 16.25
N GLY A 652 -1.54 -29.76 15.47
CA GLY A 652 -1.90 -28.36 15.25
C GLY A 652 -1.05 -27.40 16.09
N GLU A 653 -0.96 -26.15 15.66
CA GLU A 653 -0.18 -25.11 16.36
C GLU A 653 -0.98 -24.46 17.50
N LEU A 654 -0.32 -23.79 18.45
CA LEU A 654 -1.03 -23.04 19.50
C LEU A 654 -1.96 -21.96 18.89
N THR A 655 -1.50 -21.30 17.84
CA THR A 655 -2.25 -20.28 17.09
C THR A 655 -2.07 -20.51 15.60
N THR A 656 -3.14 -20.54 14.81
CA THR A 656 -3.05 -20.79 13.37
C THR A 656 -3.46 -19.55 12.57
N SER A 657 -2.88 -19.33 11.39
CA SER A 657 -3.16 -18.14 10.57
C SER A 657 -3.46 -18.43 9.11
N SER A 658 -4.30 -17.58 8.49
CA SER A 658 -4.65 -17.59 7.07
C SER A 658 -3.66 -16.84 6.16
N ALA A 659 -2.52 -16.38 6.69
CA ALA A 659 -1.52 -15.55 5.99
C ALA A 659 -1.08 -16.08 4.60
N ALA A 660 -1.14 -17.40 4.36
CA ALA A 660 -0.84 -17.99 3.05
C ALA A 660 -1.89 -17.64 1.97
N VAL A 661 -3.18 -17.56 2.31
CA VAL A 661 -4.24 -17.11 1.39
C VAL A 661 -4.15 -15.61 1.16
N GLU A 662 -3.90 -14.82 2.21
CA GLU A 662 -3.66 -13.38 2.05
C GLU A 662 -2.44 -13.08 1.16
N SER A 663 -1.39 -13.90 1.25
CA SER A 663 -0.24 -13.85 0.33
C SER A 663 -0.64 -14.23 -1.11
N SER A 664 -1.51 -15.25 -1.28
CA SER A 664 -2.09 -15.60 -2.59
C SER A 664 -2.88 -14.43 -3.20
N PHE A 665 -3.81 -13.84 -2.45
CA PHE A 665 -4.57 -12.65 -2.89
C PHE A 665 -3.67 -11.45 -3.18
N LYS A 666 -2.56 -11.28 -2.44
CA LYS A 666 -1.57 -10.24 -2.71
C LYS A 666 -0.81 -10.50 -4.01
N LYS A 667 -0.37 -11.74 -4.26
CA LYS A 667 0.27 -12.17 -5.52
C LYS A 667 -0.70 -12.01 -6.70
N LEU A 668 -1.97 -12.38 -6.53
CA LEU A 668 -3.02 -12.15 -7.51
C LEU A 668 -3.15 -10.65 -7.87
N LYS A 669 -3.33 -9.80 -6.86
CA LYS A 669 -3.61 -8.36 -7.04
C LYS A 669 -2.41 -7.54 -7.51
N HIS A 670 -1.19 -7.87 -7.07
CA HIS A 670 0.00 -7.04 -7.30
C HIS A 670 1.04 -7.63 -8.24
N VAL A 671 0.96 -8.93 -8.55
CA VAL A 671 1.87 -9.62 -9.50
C VAL A 671 1.09 -10.07 -10.73
N THR A 672 0.09 -10.94 -10.58
CA THR A 672 -0.70 -11.49 -11.71
C THR A 672 -1.43 -10.38 -12.48
N PHE A 673 -2.08 -9.45 -11.78
CA PHE A 673 -2.79 -8.31 -12.38
C PHE A 673 -2.02 -6.98 -12.24
N LYS A 674 -0.69 -7.00 -12.07
CA LYS A 674 0.16 -5.81 -11.80
C LYS A 674 -0.07 -4.62 -12.75
N HIS A 675 -0.31 -4.90 -14.02
CA HIS A 675 -0.48 -3.89 -15.08
C HIS A 675 -1.95 -3.62 -15.43
N THR A 676 -2.89 -4.22 -14.69
CA THR A 676 -4.33 -4.15 -14.97
C THR A 676 -5.09 -3.55 -13.80
N SER A 677 -5.95 -2.57 -14.07
CA SER A 677 -6.76 -1.95 -13.02
C SER A 677 -7.88 -2.87 -12.56
N LEU A 678 -7.74 -3.44 -11.36
CA LEU A 678 -8.76 -4.23 -10.69
C LEU A 678 -9.89 -3.35 -10.11
N PRO A 679 -11.14 -3.85 -10.03
CA PRO A 679 -11.60 -5.16 -10.53
C PRO A 679 -11.60 -5.21 -12.07
N VAL A 680 -11.51 -6.40 -12.67
CA VAL A 680 -11.48 -6.65 -14.14
C VAL A 680 -12.76 -7.32 -14.66
N ASP A 681 -12.88 -7.47 -15.99
CA ASP A 681 -13.96 -8.24 -16.61
C ASP A 681 -13.83 -9.74 -16.24
N ILE A 682 -14.93 -10.50 -16.12
CA ILE A 682 -14.91 -11.88 -15.65
C ILE A 682 -14.24 -12.86 -16.64
N GLU A 683 -14.35 -12.61 -17.95
CA GLU A 683 -13.62 -13.39 -18.97
C GLU A 683 -12.10 -13.19 -18.80
N GLU A 684 -11.67 -11.92 -18.81
CA GLU A 684 -10.28 -11.50 -18.63
C GLU A 684 -9.71 -11.95 -17.27
N PHE A 685 -10.54 -12.00 -16.22
CA PHE A 685 -10.13 -12.54 -14.93
C PHE A 685 -9.85 -14.05 -15.01
N LEU A 686 -10.81 -14.83 -15.52
CA LEU A 686 -10.69 -16.28 -15.56
C LEU A 686 -9.54 -16.73 -16.46
N GLU A 687 -9.36 -16.13 -17.64
CA GLU A 687 -8.24 -16.43 -18.54
C GLU A 687 -6.89 -16.24 -17.83
N ASN A 688 -6.62 -15.04 -17.33
CA ASN A 688 -5.34 -14.72 -16.71
C ASN A 688 -5.13 -15.50 -15.38
N HIS A 689 -6.18 -15.72 -14.59
CA HIS A 689 -6.06 -16.45 -13.34
C HIS A 689 -5.82 -17.95 -13.58
N ILE A 690 -6.57 -18.59 -14.49
CA ILE A 690 -6.40 -20.02 -14.81
C ILE A 690 -5.01 -20.28 -15.39
N MET A 691 -4.53 -19.45 -16.33
CA MET A 691 -3.18 -19.57 -16.88
C MET A 691 -2.11 -19.43 -15.79
N SER A 692 -2.27 -18.49 -14.86
CA SER A 692 -1.36 -18.29 -13.71
C SER A 692 -1.36 -19.52 -12.78
N LEU A 693 -2.54 -20.08 -12.46
CA LEU A 693 -2.68 -21.28 -11.64
C LEU A 693 -2.06 -22.52 -12.29
N GLN A 694 -2.28 -22.73 -13.59
CA GLN A 694 -1.65 -23.82 -14.35
C GLN A 694 -0.13 -23.67 -14.37
N GLY A 695 0.39 -22.50 -14.75
CA GLY A 695 1.83 -22.23 -14.78
C GLY A 695 2.50 -22.45 -13.42
N ALA A 696 1.90 -21.92 -12.34
CA ALA A 696 2.39 -22.11 -10.97
C ALA A 696 2.33 -23.59 -10.53
N SER A 697 1.38 -24.37 -11.05
CA SER A 697 1.27 -25.80 -10.75
C SER A 697 2.29 -26.64 -11.53
N LEU A 698 2.52 -26.34 -12.81
CA LEU A 698 3.53 -27.01 -13.64
C LEU A 698 4.95 -26.80 -13.10
N ILE A 699 5.29 -25.57 -12.70
CA ILE A 699 6.58 -25.24 -12.08
C ILE A 699 6.81 -26.08 -10.81
N ARG A 700 5.81 -26.18 -9.93
CA ARG A 700 5.88 -26.99 -8.70
C ARG A 700 6.00 -28.49 -8.98
N SER A 701 5.27 -28.98 -9.98
CA SER A 701 5.34 -30.40 -10.39
C SER A 701 6.74 -30.76 -10.89
N ALA A 702 7.38 -29.89 -11.67
CA ALA A 702 8.74 -30.10 -12.15
C ALA A 702 9.80 -30.16 -11.03
N VAL A 703 9.60 -29.42 -9.93
CA VAL A 703 10.48 -29.50 -8.74
C VAL A 703 10.31 -30.84 -8.00
N ASN A 704 9.09 -31.38 -7.93
CA ASN A 704 8.85 -32.69 -7.30
C ASN A 704 9.51 -33.85 -8.07
N THR A 705 9.52 -33.82 -9.40
CA THR A 705 10.08 -34.92 -10.22
C THR A 705 11.61 -35.06 -10.11
N GLN A 706 12.32 -34.08 -9.56
CA GLN A 706 13.76 -34.19 -9.31
C GLN A 706 14.10 -34.96 -8.02
N ALA A 707 13.10 -35.34 -7.22
CA ALA A 707 13.24 -36.20 -6.04
C ALA A 707 12.57 -37.56 -6.28
N ILE A 708 13.18 -38.41 -7.11
CA ILE A 708 12.80 -39.82 -7.23
C ILE A 708 13.57 -40.62 -6.18
N GLU A 709 12.93 -40.93 -5.06
CA GLU A 709 13.35 -42.04 -4.21
C GLU A 709 12.91 -43.37 -4.88
N PRO A 710 13.78 -44.40 -4.93
CA PRO A 710 13.40 -45.71 -5.45
C PRO A 710 12.48 -46.44 -4.46
N LEU A 711 11.45 -47.10 -5.00
CA LEU A 711 10.52 -47.93 -4.22
C LEU A 711 11.25 -49.03 -3.42
N PRO A 712 10.85 -49.31 -2.17
CA PRO A 712 11.47 -50.35 -1.35
C PRO A 712 11.07 -51.75 -1.86
N ILE A 713 12.05 -52.49 -2.36
CA ILE A 713 11.93 -53.94 -2.58
C ILE A 713 12.27 -54.64 -1.28
N LEU A 714 11.35 -55.46 -0.77
CA LEU A 714 11.56 -56.34 0.39
C LEU A 714 12.50 -57.49 0.00
N VAL A 715 13.73 -57.50 0.51
CA VAL A 715 14.61 -58.69 0.56
C VAL A 715 15.36 -58.71 1.89
N GLU A 716 15.50 -59.90 2.47
CA GLU A 716 16.08 -60.15 3.79
C GLU A 716 17.62 -60.09 3.82
N ASN A 717 18.14 -59.65 4.98
CA ASN A 717 19.46 -59.95 5.57
C ASN A 717 20.59 -60.56 4.69
N VAL A 718 21.59 -59.75 4.30
CA VAL A 718 22.99 -60.19 4.14
C VAL A 718 23.98 -59.13 4.68
N ASN A 719 25.10 -59.59 5.22
CA ASN A 719 26.10 -58.84 5.98
C ASN A 719 27.15 -58.08 5.14
N ILE A 720 27.61 -56.94 5.69
CA ILE A 720 29.00 -56.43 5.70
C ILE A 720 29.65 -55.82 4.42
N SER A 721 30.04 -54.54 4.58
CA SER A 721 31.12 -53.76 3.91
C SER A 721 31.18 -53.67 2.37
N LYS A 722 30.85 -52.48 1.83
CA LYS A 722 31.62 -51.79 0.75
C LYS A 722 31.22 -50.34 0.41
N GLN A 723 30.12 -49.80 0.94
CA GLN A 723 29.53 -48.53 0.45
C GLN A 723 30.22 -47.20 0.87
N ASN A 724 31.23 -47.21 1.74
CA ASN A 724 31.87 -45.96 2.20
C ASN A 724 32.98 -45.41 1.29
N VAL A 725 33.29 -46.07 0.16
CA VAL A 725 34.32 -45.59 -0.79
C VAL A 725 33.71 -44.83 -1.97
N ASP A 726 32.57 -45.30 -2.50
CA ASP A 726 31.99 -44.75 -3.74
C ASP A 726 31.38 -43.35 -3.55
N ASN A 727 30.82 -43.04 -2.37
CA ASN A 727 30.26 -41.71 -2.07
C ASN A 727 31.31 -40.59 -1.98
N MET A 728 32.60 -40.90 -1.85
CA MET A 728 33.66 -39.89 -1.79
C MET A 728 34.18 -39.49 -3.19
N LEU A 729 34.02 -40.36 -4.19
CA LEU A 729 34.51 -40.14 -5.57
C LEU A 729 33.59 -39.23 -6.40
N ALA A 730 32.30 -39.11 -6.04
CA ALA A 730 31.30 -38.33 -6.78
C ALA A 730 31.48 -36.79 -6.74
N TYR A 731 32.43 -36.28 -5.92
CA TYR A 731 32.66 -34.84 -5.73
C TYR A 731 33.96 -34.30 -6.35
N ILE A 732 34.67 -35.11 -7.15
CA ILE A 732 35.92 -34.70 -7.78
C ILE A 732 35.65 -33.73 -8.95
N SER A 733 36.21 -32.53 -8.86
CA SER A 733 36.32 -31.63 -10.02
C SER A 733 37.39 -32.17 -10.97
N ASN A 734 36.97 -32.74 -12.10
CA ASN A 734 37.88 -33.30 -13.12
C ASN A 734 38.86 -32.25 -13.71
N ASP A 735 38.51 -30.96 -13.62
CA ASP A 735 39.37 -29.83 -14.02
C ASP A 735 40.52 -29.56 -13.04
N CYS A 736 40.53 -30.17 -11.84
CA CYS A 736 41.55 -29.93 -10.83
C CYS A 736 42.77 -30.86 -11.01
N PRO A 737 43.97 -30.35 -11.35
CA PRO A 737 45.14 -31.19 -11.66
C PRO A 737 45.72 -31.94 -10.46
N LEU A 738 45.33 -31.58 -9.22
CA LEU A 738 45.70 -32.33 -8.01
C LEU A 738 44.74 -33.50 -7.77
N CYS A 739 43.43 -33.24 -7.76
CA CYS A 739 42.42 -34.29 -7.60
C CYS A 739 42.52 -35.35 -8.70
N ASN A 740 42.81 -34.92 -9.94
CA ASN A 740 42.95 -35.81 -11.10
C ASN A 740 44.27 -36.63 -11.08
N LYS A 741 45.20 -36.32 -10.16
CA LYS A 741 46.40 -37.14 -9.85
C LYS A 741 46.19 -38.05 -8.62
N GLY A 742 45.00 -38.08 -8.04
CA GLY A 742 44.68 -38.86 -6.84
C GLY A 742 45.07 -38.19 -5.51
N ASP A 743 45.61 -36.98 -5.55
CA ASP A 743 45.93 -36.20 -4.35
C ASP A 743 44.65 -35.47 -3.90
N LEU A 744 43.97 -36.04 -2.90
CA LEU A 744 42.65 -35.58 -2.43
C LEU A 744 42.78 -34.65 -1.22
N PRO A 745 42.00 -33.55 -1.15
CA PRO A 745 42.09 -32.63 -0.03
C PRO A 745 41.61 -33.31 1.26
N MET A 746 42.51 -33.51 2.21
CA MET A 746 42.23 -34.23 3.46
C MET A 746 41.17 -33.51 4.31
N GLN A 747 40.44 -34.25 5.15
CA GLN A 747 39.42 -33.69 6.07
C GLN A 747 39.96 -32.60 7.03
N ASN A 748 41.28 -32.58 7.28
CA ASN A 748 41.95 -31.58 8.11
C ASN A 748 42.69 -30.49 7.30
N GLY A 749 42.47 -30.42 5.98
CA GLY A 749 43.03 -29.36 5.14
C GLY A 749 42.47 -27.98 5.46
N ALA A 750 43.30 -26.94 5.28
CA ALA A 750 43.02 -25.56 5.70
C ALA A 750 41.84 -24.87 4.98
N HIS A 751 41.32 -25.45 3.89
CA HIS A 751 40.24 -24.84 3.10
C HIS A 751 39.08 -25.83 2.93
N LYS A 752 37.89 -25.40 3.35
CA LYS A 752 36.62 -26.12 3.21
C LYS A 752 35.60 -25.23 2.53
N CYS A 753 34.70 -25.83 1.76
CA CYS A 753 33.57 -25.11 1.18
C CYS A 753 32.64 -24.61 2.29
N ILE A 754 32.39 -23.31 2.37
CA ILE A 754 31.50 -22.74 3.40
C ILE A 754 30.04 -23.20 3.28
N ILE A 755 29.61 -23.68 2.10
CA ILE A 755 28.22 -24.09 1.83
C ILE A 755 27.97 -25.57 2.17
N CYS A 756 28.93 -26.46 1.86
CA CYS A 756 28.75 -27.92 2.04
C CYS A 756 29.79 -28.59 2.96
N GLY A 757 30.74 -27.85 3.54
CA GLY A 757 31.75 -28.37 4.46
C GLY A 757 32.87 -29.22 3.83
N ILE A 758 32.75 -29.59 2.55
CA ILE A 758 33.70 -30.47 1.86
C ILE A 758 35.08 -29.78 1.73
N PRO A 759 36.20 -30.49 2.03
CA PRO A 759 37.56 -29.98 1.80
C PRO A 759 37.82 -29.66 0.32
N VAL A 760 38.52 -28.56 0.04
CA VAL A 760 38.82 -28.12 -1.32
C VAL A 760 40.26 -27.63 -1.46
N HIS A 761 40.86 -27.82 -2.64
CA HIS A 761 42.14 -27.20 -2.94
C HIS A 761 42.00 -25.69 -3.14
N ALA A 762 43.08 -24.96 -2.82
CA ALA A 762 43.19 -23.51 -3.01
C ALA A 762 43.26 -23.04 -4.49
N LEU A 763 42.99 -23.95 -5.44
CA LEU A 763 43.06 -23.71 -6.88
C LEU A 763 41.68 -23.31 -7.45
N SER A 764 41.68 -22.38 -8.41
CA SER A 764 40.48 -21.88 -9.11
C SER A 764 39.72 -22.93 -9.95
N SER A 765 40.34 -24.08 -10.19
CA SER A 765 39.73 -25.28 -10.79
C SER A 765 39.01 -26.18 -9.77
N CYS A 766 39.16 -25.93 -8.46
CA CYS A 766 38.55 -26.70 -7.38
C CYS A 766 37.59 -25.84 -6.53
N SER A 767 37.96 -24.59 -6.23
CA SER A 767 37.16 -23.65 -5.44
C SER A 767 37.30 -22.20 -5.91
N THR A 768 36.30 -21.37 -5.59
CA THR A 768 36.26 -19.93 -5.86
C THR A 768 36.04 -19.14 -4.57
N HIS A 769 36.36 -17.85 -4.58
CA HIS A 769 36.15 -16.97 -3.43
C HIS A 769 34.72 -16.41 -3.38
N GLU A 770 34.29 -15.99 -2.19
CA GLU A 770 33.07 -15.20 -2.00
C GLU A 770 33.33 -13.73 -2.36
N LEU A 771 32.38 -13.05 -3.01
CA LEU A 771 32.57 -11.68 -3.49
C LEU A 771 32.81 -10.70 -2.32
N GLY A 772 34.05 -10.24 -2.19
CA GLY A 772 34.48 -9.28 -1.15
C GLY A 772 35.21 -9.89 0.06
N GLN A 773 35.45 -11.21 0.11
CA GLN A 773 36.24 -11.84 1.18
C GLN A 773 37.19 -12.93 0.63
N GLU A 774 38.49 -12.63 0.60
CA GLU A 774 39.51 -13.51 -0.01
C GLU A 774 39.78 -14.81 0.77
N GLU A 775 39.45 -14.88 2.06
CA GLU A 775 39.74 -16.07 2.87
C GLU A 775 38.66 -17.17 2.76
N ARG A 776 37.44 -16.82 2.31
CA ARG A 776 36.31 -17.75 2.24
C ARG A 776 36.20 -18.41 0.87
N ARG A 777 36.05 -19.73 0.87
CA ARG A 777 36.01 -20.55 -0.36
C ARG A 777 34.71 -21.33 -0.53
N ILE A 778 34.26 -21.43 -1.76
CA ILE A 778 33.07 -22.15 -2.21
C ILE A 778 33.51 -23.17 -3.27
N CYS A 779 33.03 -24.42 -3.20
CA CYS A 779 33.34 -25.42 -4.23
C CYS A 779 32.55 -25.15 -5.52
N ARG A 780 33.06 -25.61 -6.67
CA ARG A 780 32.42 -25.32 -7.96
C ARG A 780 30.96 -25.78 -8.06
N ASN A 781 30.58 -26.92 -7.49
CA ASN A 781 29.18 -27.36 -7.51
C ASN A 781 28.27 -26.36 -6.78
N CYS A 782 28.65 -25.92 -5.58
CA CYS A 782 27.89 -24.92 -4.82
C CYS A 782 27.81 -23.55 -5.54
N SER A 783 28.93 -23.13 -6.16
CA SER A 783 28.97 -21.90 -6.98
C SER A 783 28.06 -21.99 -8.21
N GLN A 784 28.03 -23.14 -8.90
CA GLN A 784 27.14 -23.36 -10.05
C GLN A 784 25.66 -23.44 -9.66
N THR A 785 25.32 -24.00 -8.49
CA THR A 785 23.92 -24.00 -7.99
C THR A 785 23.39 -22.63 -7.64
N GLN A 786 24.23 -21.67 -7.20
CA GLN A 786 23.78 -20.29 -6.96
C GLN A 786 23.30 -19.57 -8.23
N ASN A 787 23.78 -19.98 -9.40
CA ASN A 787 23.30 -19.47 -10.71
C ASN A 787 22.09 -20.27 -11.27
N LYS A 788 21.49 -21.17 -10.49
CA LYS A 788 20.39 -22.06 -10.93
C LYS A 788 19.15 -22.08 -10.03
N THR A 789 19.01 -21.12 -9.11
CA THR A 789 17.76 -20.92 -8.36
C THR A 789 16.70 -20.22 -9.21
N CYS A 790 15.97 -20.99 -10.02
CA CYS A 790 14.78 -20.52 -10.76
C CYS A 790 13.53 -20.43 -9.86
N LEU A 791 13.67 -19.81 -8.68
CA LEU A 791 12.58 -19.48 -7.76
C LEU A 791 12.78 -18.03 -7.30
N GLY A 792 11.80 -17.18 -7.54
CA GLY A 792 11.86 -15.79 -7.09
C GLY A 792 11.67 -15.67 -5.57
N GLU A 793 12.23 -14.62 -4.96
CA GLU A 793 12.05 -14.33 -3.52
C GLU A 793 10.56 -14.23 -3.12
N GLU A 794 9.67 -13.90 -4.07
CA GLU A 794 8.21 -13.86 -3.87
C GLU A 794 7.56 -15.24 -3.67
N ASP A 795 8.12 -16.34 -4.19
CA ASP A 795 7.54 -17.69 -4.04
C ASP A 795 7.95 -18.37 -2.72
N ILE A 796 8.98 -17.85 -2.05
CA ILE A 796 9.45 -18.26 -0.71
C ILE A 796 8.88 -17.29 0.37
N ALA A 797 8.07 -16.30 -0.04
CA ALA A 797 7.58 -15.24 0.83
C ALA A 797 6.42 -15.68 1.74
N CYS A 798 6.75 -16.44 2.78
CA CYS A 798 6.04 -16.30 4.05
C CYS A 798 6.30 -14.89 4.62
N GLU A 799 5.27 -14.26 5.19
CA GLU A 799 5.49 -13.16 6.14
C GLU A 799 6.07 -13.74 7.44
N ASN A 800 7.36 -14.09 7.41
CA ASN A 800 8.17 -14.13 8.61
C ASN A 800 8.07 -12.75 9.25
N TRP A 801 7.34 -12.67 10.37
CA TRP A 801 7.19 -11.46 11.18
C TRP A 801 8.51 -10.95 11.79
N ASN A 802 9.63 -11.59 11.47
CA ASN A 802 10.99 -11.15 11.75
C ASN A 802 11.48 -10.08 10.74
N ARG A 803 10.65 -9.08 10.42
CA ARG A 803 11.15 -7.83 9.83
C ARG A 803 11.99 -7.10 10.89
N LYS A 804 13.28 -7.40 10.93
CA LYS A 804 14.31 -6.69 11.72
C LYS A 804 14.55 -5.25 11.21
N SER A 805 13.48 -4.46 11.09
CA SER A 805 13.59 -3.01 11.08
C SER A 805 13.85 -2.54 12.52
N LYS A 806 14.81 -1.63 12.72
CA LYS A 806 15.16 -1.01 14.02
C LYS A 806 13.97 -0.24 14.63
N LYS A 807 12.99 -0.95 15.19
CA LYS A 807 11.79 -0.44 15.87
C LYS A 807 11.34 -1.45 16.94
N GLN A 808 12.03 -1.48 18.07
CA GLN A 808 11.55 -2.19 19.25
C GLN A 808 10.33 -1.46 19.82
N ALA A 809 9.16 -2.03 19.59
CA ALA A 809 7.94 -1.80 20.35
C ALA A 809 7.14 -3.10 20.29
N ASN A 810 6.70 -3.64 21.44
CA ASN A 810 5.95 -4.90 21.52
C ASN A 810 4.54 -4.76 20.90
N LYS A 811 4.50 -4.86 19.57
CA LYS A 811 3.30 -4.64 18.74
C LYS A 811 2.31 -5.81 18.73
N SER A 812 2.74 -7.01 19.11
CA SER A 812 1.83 -8.15 19.21
C SER A 812 1.09 -8.10 20.54
N TYR A 813 -0.23 -8.30 20.50
CA TYR A 813 -1.03 -8.56 21.70
C TYR A 813 -0.84 -10.00 22.24
N LEU A 814 -0.17 -10.87 21.47
CA LEU A 814 0.08 -12.27 21.84
C LEU A 814 1.39 -12.50 22.62
N THR A 815 2.20 -11.45 22.82
CA THR A 815 3.41 -11.48 23.66
C THR A 815 3.16 -10.69 24.94
N PRO A 816 3.76 -11.06 26.10
CA PRO A 816 3.64 -10.23 27.30
C PRO A 816 4.21 -8.82 27.12
N ASN A 817 3.78 -7.92 28.00
CA ASN A 817 4.30 -6.57 28.12
C ASN A 817 4.63 -6.27 29.58
N SER A 818 5.88 -6.52 29.96
CA SER A 818 6.41 -6.35 31.32
C SER A 818 6.42 -4.90 31.83
N LEU A 819 6.12 -3.92 30.97
CA LEU A 819 5.93 -2.52 31.37
C LEU A 819 4.54 -2.28 31.98
N LEU A 820 3.52 -3.11 31.69
CA LEU A 820 2.15 -2.86 32.17
C LEU A 820 2.02 -2.92 33.69
N ARG A 821 2.78 -3.80 34.37
CA ARG A 821 2.83 -3.91 35.84
C ARG A 821 3.34 -2.66 36.57
N HIS A 822 4.05 -1.77 35.87
CA HIS A 822 4.72 -0.58 36.43
C HIS A 822 4.02 0.74 36.06
N LEU A 823 2.85 0.69 35.42
CA LEU A 823 2.17 1.86 34.85
C LEU A 823 0.77 2.03 35.44
N GLY A 824 0.55 3.12 36.18
CA GLY A 824 -0.75 3.42 36.79
C GLY A 824 -1.92 3.39 35.79
N ILE A 825 -2.90 2.53 36.06
CA ILE A 825 -4.08 2.33 35.19
C ILE A 825 -5.15 3.40 35.48
N ASN A 826 -5.35 3.72 36.76
CA ASN A 826 -6.44 4.57 37.26
C ASN A 826 -6.10 6.08 37.23
N ASN A 827 -5.25 6.54 36.30
CA ASN A 827 -4.74 7.92 36.29
C ASN A 827 -5.24 8.75 35.08
N PRO A 828 -6.56 9.03 34.95
CA PRO A 828 -7.11 9.90 33.91
C PRO A 828 -6.96 11.37 34.32
N ARG A 829 -5.71 11.87 34.43
CA ARG A 829 -5.51 13.26 34.87
C ARG A 829 -6.11 14.23 33.87
N ASN A 830 -6.97 15.12 34.39
CA ASN A 830 -7.24 16.41 33.77
C ASN A 830 -5.90 17.12 33.57
N ILE A 831 -5.38 17.10 32.34
CA ILE A 831 -4.09 17.69 31.98
C ILE A 831 -4.19 19.19 32.28
N ARG A 832 -3.62 19.63 33.42
CA ARG A 832 -3.55 21.05 33.74
C ARG A 832 -2.71 21.74 32.67
N LEU A 833 -3.29 22.80 32.09
CA LEU A 833 -2.60 23.67 31.15
C LEU A 833 -1.45 24.37 31.90
N LEU A 834 -0.22 24.02 31.56
CA LEU A 834 0.95 24.63 32.16
C LEU A 834 1.18 26.03 31.56
N PRO A 835 1.38 27.07 32.40
CA PRO A 835 1.69 28.40 31.91
C PRO A 835 3.16 28.47 31.45
N ILE A 836 3.43 29.25 30.38
CA ILE A 836 4.80 29.44 29.87
C ILE A 836 5.42 30.69 30.49
N LEU A 837 6.57 30.51 31.14
CA LEU A 837 7.47 31.61 31.53
C LEU A 837 8.07 32.26 30.28
N LYS A 838 8.09 33.58 30.24
CA LYS A 838 8.70 34.33 29.13
C LYS A 838 10.18 34.59 29.36
N ASN A 839 10.96 34.48 28.27
CA ASN A 839 12.39 34.77 28.26
C ASN A 839 12.64 36.22 28.70
N GLY A 840 13.56 36.41 29.63
CA GLY A 840 13.90 37.72 30.17
C GLY A 840 12.73 38.42 30.87
N SER A 841 12.87 39.70 31.17
CA SER A 841 11.77 40.48 31.76
C SER A 841 10.64 40.71 30.74
N ARG A 842 9.37 40.48 31.15
CA ARG A 842 8.09 40.67 30.40
C ARG A 842 8.28 41.04 28.90
N ALA A 843 8.47 40.02 28.07
CA ALA A 843 8.97 40.15 26.70
C ALA A 843 8.20 41.09 25.74
N GLU A 844 6.91 41.34 25.97
CA GLU A 844 6.12 42.28 25.14
C GLU A 844 6.28 43.76 25.57
N GLU A 845 7.00 44.06 26.67
CA GLU A 845 7.13 45.43 27.21
C GLU A 845 8.51 45.80 27.80
N LEU A 846 9.45 44.86 27.98
CA LEU A 846 10.79 45.06 28.59
C LEU A 846 10.81 45.90 29.89
N LYS A 847 9.74 45.80 30.70
CA LYS A 847 9.64 46.50 31.99
C LYS A 847 10.58 45.89 33.02
N SER A 848 11.31 46.74 33.74
CA SER A 848 12.19 46.31 34.82
C SER A 848 11.43 45.81 36.06
N CYS A 849 11.98 44.79 36.71
CA CYS A 849 11.54 44.27 38.00
C CYS A 849 12.29 45.00 39.11
N THR A 850 11.60 45.43 40.17
CA THR A 850 12.26 46.07 41.32
C THR A 850 12.71 45.03 42.33
N ILE A 851 14.00 45.03 42.68
CA ILE A 851 14.63 44.15 43.67
C ILE A 851 15.25 45.04 44.75
N ALA A 852 15.06 44.69 46.03
CA ALA A 852 15.41 45.54 47.17
C ALA A 852 16.89 45.96 47.21
N GLU A 853 17.79 45.09 46.77
CA GLU A 853 19.25 45.28 46.85
C GLU A 853 19.88 45.77 45.53
N VAL A 854 19.19 45.63 44.40
CA VAL A 854 19.75 45.89 43.04
C VAL A 854 18.99 47.01 42.30
N GLY A 855 17.83 47.45 42.80
CA GLY A 855 16.99 48.45 42.16
C GLY A 855 16.17 47.87 41.01
N LYS A 856 16.06 48.62 39.90
CA LYS A 856 15.32 48.21 38.70
C LYS A 856 16.19 47.29 37.83
N VAL A 857 15.76 46.05 37.62
CA VAL A 857 16.52 45.04 36.85
C VAL A 857 15.74 44.51 35.64
N ILE A 858 16.42 44.40 34.50
CA ILE A 858 15.97 43.69 33.30
C ILE A 858 16.80 42.42 33.17
N LEU A 859 16.18 41.27 32.91
CA LEU A 859 16.88 40.00 32.66
C LEU A 859 16.90 39.69 31.16
N SER A 860 18.01 39.11 30.67
CA SER A 860 18.12 38.53 29.33
C SER A 860 18.53 37.05 29.38
N ASN A 861 18.07 36.27 28.40
CA ASN A 861 18.46 34.87 28.16
C ASN A 861 18.16 33.88 29.30
N THR A 862 16.97 33.98 29.91
CA THR A 862 16.53 33.06 30.98
C THR A 862 16.05 31.68 30.50
N CYS A 863 16.09 31.41 29.19
CA CYS A 863 15.54 30.21 28.53
C CYS A 863 15.95 28.87 29.19
N ALA A 864 17.19 28.73 29.66
CA ALA A 864 17.67 27.52 30.31
C ALA A 864 17.01 27.29 31.70
N PHE A 865 16.77 28.36 32.46
CA PHE A 865 16.03 28.30 33.72
C PHE A 865 14.56 27.98 33.47
N ASP A 866 13.95 28.70 32.52
CA ASP A 866 12.53 28.57 32.19
C ASP A 866 12.20 27.17 31.62
N THR A 867 13.14 26.56 30.90
CA THR A 867 13.09 25.17 30.41
C THR A 867 13.06 24.16 31.56
N LEU A 868 13.99 24.28 32.52
CA LEU A 868 14.04 23.37 33.67
C LEU A 868 12.81 23.52 34.56
N ALA A 869 12.40 24.76 34.85
CA ALA A 869 11.18 25.05 35.60
C ALA A 869 9.95 24.44 34.91
N SER A 870 9.88 24.48 33.57
CA SER A 870 8.79 23.88 32.79
C SER A 870 8.67 22.36 32.97
N ILE A 871 9.80 21.64 33.02
CA ILE A 871 9.80 20.19 33.25
C ILE A 871 9.42 19.86 34.70
N PHE A 872 9.91 20.62 35.69
CA PHE A 872 9.54 20.41 37.10
C PHE A 872 8.07 20.78 37.40
N MET A 873 7.51 21.79 36.72
CA MET A 873 6.06 22.06 36.77
C MET A 873 5.23 20.89 36.20
N ALA A 874 5.67 20.29 35.10
CA ALA A 874 5.01 19.11 34.53
C ALA A 874 5.11 17.90 35.48
N ALA A 875 6.29 17.63 36.04
CA ALA A 875 6.48 16.57 37.03
C ALA A 875 5.58 16.73 38.27
N TYR A 876 5.49 17.94 38.82
CA TYR A 876 4.62 18.25 39.96
C TYR A 876 3.12 18.09 39.63
N CYS A 877 2.69 18.31 38.38
CA CYS A 877 1.30 18.09 37.97
C CYS A 877 0.97 16.62 37.68
N ASP A 878 1.94 15.87 37.14
CA ASP A 878 1.70 14.59 36.46
C ASP A 878 2.22 13.38 37.26
N SER A 879 2.88 13.57 38.41
CA SER A 879 3.16 12.54 39.43
C SER A 879 2.65 12.98 40.80
N ASP A 880 1.89 12.12 41.50
CA ASP A 880 1.39 12.43 42.86
C ASP A 880 2.48 12.22 43.90
N ASN A 881 3.30 11.16 43.73
CA ASN A 881 4.45 10.87 44.59
C ASN A 881 5.42 12.07 44.57
N TYR A 882 5.76 12.57 43.39
CA TYR A 882 6.65 13.71 43.23
C TYR A 882 6.04 15.00 43.79
N GLN A 883 4.72 15.20 43.64
CA GLN A 883 4.02 16.33 44.24
C GLN A 883 4.11 16.28 45.77
N GLN A 884 3.86 15.12 46.39
CA GLN A 884 3.94 14.93 47.85
C GLN A 884 5.34 15.19 48.39
N GLN A 885 6.39 14.67 47.71
CA GLN A 885 7.78 14.93 48.11
C GLN A 885 8.11 16.44 48.03
N ILE A 886 7.74 17.13 46.95
CA ILE A 886 7.90 18.59 46.85
C ILE A 886 7.11 19.32 47.95
N ASP A 887 5.86 18.96 48.18
CA ASP A 887 5.00 19.62 49.16
C ASP A 887 5.53 19.47 50.60
N ALA A 888 6.32 18.43 50.88
CA ALA A 888 7.02 18.24 52.17
C ALA A 888 8.28 19.12 52.31
N ILE A 889 9.01 19.41 51.23
CA ILE A 889 10.30 20.14 51.29
C ILE A 889 10.23 21.62 50.90
N LYS A 890 9.15 22.08 50.25
CA LYS A 890 9.02 23.43 49.66
C LYS A 890 9.20 24.60 50.61
N GLU A 891 9.09 24.43 51.93
CA GLU A 891 9.39 25.52 52.88
C GLU A 891 10.90 25.71 53.10
N ASN A 892 11.69 24.67 52.79
CA ASN A 892 13.15 24.63 52.91
C ASN A 892 13.87 24.65 51.55
N ASP A 893 13.15 24.76 50.43
CA ASP A 893 13.73 24.85 49.09
C ASP A 893 13.00 25.90 48.25
N GLU A 894 13.66 27.04 48.04
CA GLU A 894 13.12 28.22 47.35
C GLU A 894 12.70 27.93 45.89
N PHE A 895 13.40 27.02 45.20
CA PHE A 895 13.08 26.66 43.83
C PHE A 895 11.80 25.82 43.79
N PHE A 896 11.68 24.81 44.66
CA PHE A 896 10.46 24.01 44.73
C PHE A 896 9.26 24.80 45.27
N GLN A 897 9.49 25.78 46.16
CA GLN A 897 8.46 26.75 46.55
C GLN A 897 7.92 27.54 45.35
N PHE A 898 8.83 28.03 44.50
CA PHE A 898 8.50 28.77 43.27
C PHE A 898 7.70 27.91 42.27
N ILE A 899 8.08 26.65 42.06
CA ILE A 899 7.33 25.70 41.22
C ILE A 899 5.92 25.47 41.76
N SER A 900 5.77 25.18 43.06
CA SER A 900 4.45 24.98 43.69
C SER A 900 3.56 26.23 43.59
N ILE A 901 4.13 27.43 43.76
CA ILE A 901 3.41 28.70 43.61
C ILE A 901 2.92 28.91 42.17
N ILE A 902 3.73 28.64 41.14
CA ILE A 902 3.29 28.82 39.75
C ILE A 902 2.19 27.84 39.38
N VAL A 903 2.31 26.56 39.77
CA VAL A 903 1.30 25.54 39.45
C VAL A 903 -0.03 25.81 40.16
N THR A 904 0.00 26.37 41.37
CA THR A 904 -1.22 26.63 42.17
C THR A 904 -1.86 27.99 41.93
N LYS A 905 -1.07 29.04 41.64
CA LYS A 905 -1.55 30.44 41.51
C LYS A 905 -1.39 31.04 40.11
N GLY A 906 -0.73 30.33 39.20
CA GLY A 906 -0.40 30.83 37.85
C GLY A 906 0.77 31.81 37.83
N ILE A 907 1.10 32.31 36.63
CA ILE A 907 2.15 33.32 36.44
C ILE A 907 1.55 34.72 36.66
N THR A 908 2.12 35.48 37.59
CA THR A 908 1.75 36.87 37.89
C THR A 908 2.94 37.81 37.70
N ALA A 909 2.76 39.10 37.95
CA ALA A 909 3.87 40.05 37.97
C ALA A 909 4.89 39.76 39.09
N SER A 910 4.47 39.20 40.24
CA SER A 910 5.39 38.84 41.32
C SER A 910 6.27 37.65 40.94
N THR A 911 5.73 36.67 40.20
CA THR A 911 6.49 35.52 39.67
C THR A 911 7.77 35.95 38.94
N TYR A 912 7.70 37.02 38.13
CA TYR A 912 8.88 37.53 37.43
C TYR A 912 9.89 38.22 38.37
N SER A 913 9.42 38.93 39.39
CA SER A 913 10.29 39.51 40.42
C SER A 913 10.95 38.46 41.30
N ASP A 914 10.23 37.39 41.64
CA ASP A 914 10.76 36.29 42.46
C ASP A 914 11.77 35.45 41.65
N ARG A 915 11.45 35.12 40.39
CA ARG A 915 12.42 34.55 39.44
C ARG A 915 13.69 35.40 39.32
N ALA A 916 13.54 36.72 39.25
CA ALA A 916 14.66 37.64 39.15
C ALA A 916 15.56 37.63 40.40
N LYS A 917 14.98 37.59 41.61
CA LYS A 917 15.73 37.38 42.86
C LYS A 917 16.48 36.05 42.83
N PHE A 918 15.81 34.95 42.47
CA PHE A 918 16.45 33.63 42.43
C PHE A 918 17.62 33.58 41.45
N ILE A 919 17.44 34.06 40.22
CA ILE A 919 18.51 34.07 39.21
C ILE A 919 19.70 34.91 39.67
N ILE A 920 19.47 36.09 40.27
CA ILE A 920 20.57 36.94 40.75
C ILE A 920 21.30 36.29 41.93
N ASN A 921 20.56 35.83 42.95
CA ASN A 921 21.13 35.27 44.17
C ASN A 921 21.84 33.93 43.94
N MET A 922 21.35 33.09 43.01
CA MET A 922 21.91 31.77 42.75
C MET A 922 23.01 31.75 41.68
N LEU A 923 22.88 32.55 40.61
CA LEU A 923 23.79 32.48 39.46
C LEU A 923 24.82 33.64 39.43
N ASN A 924 24.63 34.68 40.24
CA ASN A 924 25.47 35.89 40.27
C ASN A 924 25.82 36.43 38.85
N PRO A 925 24.81 36.74 38.01
CA PRO A 925 24.98 37.11 36.61
C PRO A 925 25.72 38.44 36.44
N GLU A 926 26.32 38.65 35.26
CA GLU A 926 26.95 39.94 34.93
C GLU A 926 25.90 41.06 34.94
N LEU A 927 26.11 42.07 35.78
CA LEU A 927 25.22 43.24 35.92
C LEU A 927 25.79 44.44 35.17
N LYS A 928 25.10 44.90 34.13
CA LYS A 928 25.44 46.11 33.35
C LYS A 928 24.49 47.25 33.65
N GLN A 929 25.01 48.39 34.07
CA GLN A 929 24.21 49.61 34.20
C GLN A 929 23.78 50.11 32.82
N LEU A 930 22.48 50.43 32.69
CA LEU A 930 21.88 51.10 31.54
C LEU A 930 21.45 52.52 31.94
N GLU A 931 20.99 53.30 30.96
CA GLU A 931 20.39 54.61 31.20
C GLU A 931 19.16 54.53 32.14
N TYR A 932 18.85 55.64 32.82
CA TYR A 932 17.69 55.78 33.71
C TYR A 932 17.67 54.84 34.95
N ASN A 933 18.82 54.62 35.60
CA ASN A 933 18.97 53.82 36.83
C ASN A 933 18.36 52.41 36.71
N THR A 934 18.60 51.75 35.58
CA THR A 934 18.15 50.38 35.31
C THR A 934 19.34 49.48 35.03
N THR A 935 19.37 48.30 35.62
CA THR A 935 20.45 47.31 35.50
C THR A 935 20.02 46.17 34.58
N LEU A 936 20.85 45.77 33.62
CA LEU A 936 20.68 44.55 32.83
C LEU A 936 21.46 43.40 33.49
N ALA A 937 20.77 42.32 33.86
CA ALA A 937 21.36 41.07 34.31
C ALA A 937 21.45 40.09 33.13
N ILE A 938 22.69 39.80 32.70
CA ILE A 938 22.95 38.85 31.61
C ILE A 938 22.95 37.44 32.20
N CYS A 939 21.86 36.70 31.98
CA CYS A 939 21.62 35.41 32.63
C CYS A 939 22.09 34.21 31.76
N ASP A 940 23.16 34.41 30.97
CA ASP A 940 23.71 33.39 30.08
C ASP A 940 24.27 32.22 30.90
N ALA A 941 23.55 31.10 30.92
CA ALA A 941 23.91 29.90 31.67
C ALA A 941 23.52 28.62 30.93
N THR A 942 24.30 27.55 31.13
CA THR A 942 23.95 26.21 30.65
C THR A 942 22.96 25.53 31.59
N ALA A 943 22.17 24.58 31.07
CA ALA A 943 21.25 23.82 31.92
C ALA A 943 21.98 23.10 33.07
N GLY A 944 23.17 22.56 32.85
CA GLY A 944 24.00 21.94 33.89
C GLY A 944 24.41 22.89 35.03
N THR A 945 24.72 24.16 34.73
CA THR A 945 25.02 25.18 35.75
C THR A 945 23.78 25.51 36.58
N ILE A 946 22.61 25.63 35.94
CA ILE A 946 21.35 25.91 36.63
C ILE A 946 20.91 24.74 37.50
N LEU A 947 21.02 23.50 37.00
CA LEU A 947 20.76 22.28 37.77
C LEU A 947 21.61 22.26 39.06
N LYS A 948 22.92 22.49 38.95
CA LYS A 948 23.84 22.53 40.11
C LYS A 948 23.48 23.61 41.14
N ALA A 949 22.86 24.71 40.71
CA ALA A 949 22.38 25.76 41.60
C ALA A 949 21.04 25.37 42.27
N VAL A 950 20.02 25.01 41.48
CA VAL A 950 18.64 24.78 41.96
C VAL A 950 18.46 23.47 42.74
N LEU A 951 19.32 22.47 42.51
CA LEU A 951 19.24 21.15 43.15
C LEU A 951 20.38 20.90 44.16
N LYS A 952 21.00 21.97 44.65
CA LYS A 952 22.09 21.90 45.62
C LYS A 952 21.71 21.17 46.92
N ARG A 953 20.44 21.27 47.34
CA ARG A 953 19.89 20.59 48.54
C ARG A 953 19.27 19.22 48.22
N ASN A 954 18.88 19.00 46.96
CA ASN A 954 18.13 17.84 46.51
C ASN A 954 18.78 17.27 45.22
N PRO A 955 19.98 16.67 45.31
CA PRO A 955 20.71 16.14 44.16
C PRO A 955 20.14 14.79 43.66
N THR A 956 20.65 14.28 42.54
CA THR A 956 20.29 12.95 42.00
C THR A 956 20.90 11.79 42.80
N ILE A 957 22.17 11.92 43.25
CA ILE A 957 22.85 10.95 44.13
C ILE A 957 23.59 11.70 45.25
N ASN A 958 23.61 11.12 46.45
CA ASN A 958 24.49 11.47 47.56
C ASN A 958 25.51 10.33 47.76
N GLU A 959 26.78 10.60 47.49
CA GLU A 959 27.86 9.63 47.70
C GLU A 959 28.42 9.78 49.10
N ILE A 960 28.32 8.73 49.93
CA ILE A 960 28.96 8.67 51.23
C ILE A 960 30.27 7.92 51.07
N SER A 961 31.40 8.61 51.28
CA SER A 961 32.70 7.96 51.32
C SER A 961 33.17 7.72 52.75
N LEU A 962 33.52 6.47 53.06
CA LEU A 962 34.01 6.01 54.36
C LEU A 962 35.38 5.37 54.19
N CYS A 963 36.22 5.45 55.23
CA CYS A 963 37.51 4.78 55.28
C CYS A 963 37.50 3.71 56.37
N SER A 964 38.06 2.54 56.08
CA SER A 964 38.20 1.45 57.06
C SER A 964 39.16 1.77 58.22
N ASN A 965 39.93 2.87 58.13
CA ASN A 965 40.77 3.38 59.20
C ASN A 965 40.01 4.49 59.96
N SER A 966 39.65 4.23 61.22
CA SER A 966 38.91 5.15 62.09
C SER A 966 39.65 6.44 62.48
N GLU A 967 40.98 6.49 62.35
CA GLU A 967 41.76 7.72 62.56
C GLU A 967 41.85 8.59 61.29
N CYS A 968 41.44 8.05 60.13
CA CYS A 968 41.40 8.80 58.88
C CYS A 968 40.21 9.79 58.89
N LYS A 969 40.49 11.08 59.12
CA LYS A 969 39.51 12.17 59.18
C LYS A 969 38.79 12.49 57.86
N ARG A 970 38.73 11.58 56.90
CA ARG A 970 38.22 11.78 55.54
C ARG A 970 36.96 10.96 55.26
N SER A 971 35.96 11.07 56.13
CA SER A 971 34.57 10.80 55.74
C SER A 971 34.04 12.02 55.00
N LEU A 972 33.73 11.89 53.71
CA LEU A 972 33.23 12.98 52.87
C LEU A 972 31.92 12.55 52.22
N SER A 973 30.90 13.40 52.34
CA SER A 973 29.69 13.33 51.54
C SER A 973 29.86 14.21 50.30
N HIS A 974 29.59 13.65 49.12
CA HIS A 974 29.65 14.35 47.84
C HIS A 974 28.28 14.29 47.16
N THR A 975 27.76 15.45 46.76
CA THR A 975 26.47 15.56 46.08
C THR A 975 26.66 15.54 44.56
N VAL A 976 25.92 14.67 43.88
CA VAL A 976 25.96 14.49 42.42
C VAL A 976 24.61 14.93 41.86
N THR A 977 24.54 16.17 41.36
CA THR A 977 23.29 16.76 40.88
C THR A 977 22.68 16.02 39.69
N TYR A 978 23.52 15.56 38.78
CA TYR A 978 23.15 14.77 37.60
C TYR A 978 24.26 13.78 37.27
N ILE A 979 23.91 12.66 36.64
CA ILE A 979 24.86 11.64 36.18
C ILE A 979 25.06 11.76 34.67
N THR A 980 26.26 11.48 34.16
CA THR A 980 26.59 11.65 32.73
C THR A 980 26.64 10.30 32.03
N TYR A 981 25.68 10.06 31.12
CA TYR A 981 25.63 8.86 30.27
C TYR A 981 26.32 9.15 28.92
N GLN A 982 27.10 8.19 28.44
CA GLN A 982 27.90 8.30 27.21
C GLN A 982 27.45 7.24 26.19
N THR A 983 27.19 7.65 24.95
CA THR A 983 26.83 6.76 23.83
C THR A 983 27.71 6.97 22.60
N THR A 984 28.07 5.88 21.93
CA THR A 984 28.97 5.84 20.74
C THR A 984 28.20 5.81 19.41
N ASP A 985 27.02 5.18 19.38
CA ASP A 985 26.17 5.04 18.19
C ASP A 985 24.89 5.92 18.24
N GLY A 986 24.65 6.58 19.37
CA GLY A 986 23.44 7.38 19.63
C GLY A 986 22.25 6.56 20.13
N SER A 987 22.43 5.26 20.36
CA SER A 987 21.47 4.41 21.06
C SER A 987 21.46 4.72 22.57
N ILE A 988 20.34 4.41 23.22
CA ILE A 988 20.08 4.69 24.65
C ILE A 988 19.49 3.43 25.32
N ASN A 989 19.71 2.26 24.71
CA ASN A 989 19.08 0.99 25.11
C ASN A 989 19.65 0.40 26.41
N ASP A 990 20.90 0.73 26.73
CA ASP A 990 21.67 0.30 27.91
C ASP A 990 21.58 1.30 29.07
N LEU A 991 20.74 2.34 28.98
CA LEU A 991 20.62 3.38 30.01
C LEU A 991 20.27 2.83 31.41
N GLN A 992 19.44 1.79 31.49
CA GLN A 992 19.14 1.10 32.74
C GLN A 992 20.39 0.40 33.30
N GLN A 993 21.11 -0.34 32.47
CA GLN A 993 22.35 -1.03 32.87
C GLN A 993 23.43 -0.03 33.31
N PHE A 994 23.52 1.13 32.67
CA PHE A 994 24.37 2.23 33.11
C PHE A 994 23.98 2.75 34.50
N LEU A 995 22.69 2.95 34.76
CA LEU A 995 22.20 3.36 36.08
C LEU A 995 22.54 2.31 37.15
N ASP A 996 22.28 1.04 36.87
CA ASP A 996 22.58 -0.08 37.77
C ASP A 996 24.07 -0.13 38.13
N ASN A 997 24.95 -0.03 37.13
CA ASN A 997 26.40 0.01 37.32
C ASN A 997 26.85 1.25 38.11
N ARG A 998 26.23 2.42 37.88
CA ARG A 998 26.58 3.69 38.54
C ARG A 998 26.21 3.73 40.02
N LEU A 999 25.31 2.84 40.45
CA LEU A 999 24.80 2.69 41.81
C LEU A 999 25.42 1.49 42.56
N CYS A 1000 26.43 0.83 42.00
CA CYS A 1000 27.22 -0.17 42.71
C CYS A 1000 28.18 0.48 43.72
N GLU A 1001 28.45 -0.20 44.84
CA GLU A 1001 29.47 0.21 45.81
C GLU A 1001 30.88 0.08 45.20
N GLU A 1002 31.67 1.16 45.25
CA GLU A 1002 33.06 1.16 44.80
C GLU A 1002 34.02 1.12 46.00
N SER A 1003 35.06 0.29 45.93
CA SER A 1003 36.13 0.25 46.93
C SER A 1003 37.52 0.48 46.33
N SER A 1004 38.36 1.26 47.02
CA SER A 1004 39.68 1.69 46.56
C SER A 1004 40.64 1.93 47.74
N VAL A 1005 41.95 2.01 47.50
CA VAL A 1005 42.93 2.32 48.56
C VAL A 1005 42.86 3.80 48.92
N CYS A 1006 42.86 4.13 50.22
CA CYS A 1006 42.69 5.50 50.72
C CYS A 1006 43.92 6.38 50.47
N GLY A 1007 43.97 7.08 49.33
CA GLY A 1007 45.05 8.01 48.98
C GLY A 1007 45.10 9.32 49.79
N TYR A 1008 45.00 9.29 51.11
CA TYR A 1008 45.12 10.45 52.00
C TYR A 1008 46.31 10.30 52.95
N GLY A 1009 47.41 11.00 52.68
CA GLY A 1009 48.67 10.86 53.42
C GLY A 1009 49.24 9.44 53.28
N GLU A 1010 49.71 8.86 54.39
CA GLU A 1010 50.21 7.48 54.47
C GLU A 1010 49.11 6.47 54.84
N CYS A 1011 47.83 6.79 54.59
CA CYS A 1011 46.73 5.90 54.96
C CYS A 1011 46.69 4.64 54.08
N ILE A 1012 46.75 3.47 54.71
CA ILE A 1012 46.61 2.15 54.07
C ILE A 1012 45.18 1.57 54.16
N GLY A 1013 44.20 2.37 54.61
CA GLY A 1013 42.81 1.95 54.73
C GLY A 1013 42.12 1.76 53.38
N ILE A 1014 41.03 0.98 53.35
CA ILE A 1014 40.15 0.87 52.20
C ILE A 1014 39.11 1.98 52.29
N LYS A 1015 38.97 2.77 51.22
CA LYS A 1015 37.90 3.74 51.03
C LYS A 1015 36.75 3.05 50.27
N SER A 1016 35.57 2.93 50.89
CA SER A 1016 34.33 2.61 50.18
C SER A 1016 33.58 3.90 49.79
N ILE A 1017 32.78 3.81 48.73
CA ILE A 1017 31.88 4.86 48.25
C ILE A 1017 30.51 4.22 48.04
N ASP A 1018 29.53 4.66 48.82
CA ASP A 1018 28.14 4.22 48.75
C ASP A 1018 27.26 5.29 48.09
N PRO A 1019 26.73 5.06 46.87
CA PRO A 1019 25.94 6.03 46.12
C PRO A 1019 24.43 5.93 46.43
N ILE A 1020 23.92 6.78 47.32
CA ILE A 1020 22.49 6.83 47.67
C ILE A 1020 21.71 7.64 46.63
N ILE A 1021 20.82 6.99 45.88
CA ILE A 1021 19.95 7.66 44.90
C ILE A 1021 18.84 8.50 45.57
N SER A 1022 18.45 9.59 44.92
CA SER A 1022 17.31 10.43 45.30
C SER A 1022 15.99 9.67 45.23
N ASN A 1023 15.16 9.78 46.27
CA ASN A 1023 13.78 9.29 46.29
C ASN A 1023 12.81 10.19 45.51
N MET A 1024 13.30 11.26 44.86
CA MET A 1024 12.47 12.22 44.12
C MET A 1024 12.68 12.14 42.61
N HIS A 1025 13.93 12.27 42.14
CA HIS A 1025 14.23 12.45 40.72
C HIS A 1025 15.63 11.94 40.32
N ILE A 1026 15.76 11.54 39.06
CA ILE A 1026 17.04 11.17 38.43
C ILE A 1026 17.24 12.08 37.22
N ILE A 1027 18.37 12.77 37.18
CA ILE A 1027 18.74 13.65 36.07
C ILE A 1027 19.99 13.12 35.38
N ILE A 1028 19.89 12.92 34.07
CA ILE A 1028 20.92 12.29 33.24
C ILE A 1028 21.35 13.24 32.13
N GLU A 1029 22.63 13.59 32.10
CA GLU A 1029 23.28 14.34 31.03
C GLU A 1029 23.68 13.38 29.89
N MET A 1030 23.43 13.79 28.64
CA MET A 1030 23.64 12.98 27.45
C MET A 1030 24.87 13.44 26.65
N LEU A 1031 25.92 12.61 26.67
CA LEU A 1031 27.11 12.81 25.84
C LEU A 1031 27.17 11.80 24.70
N TYR A 1032 27.52 12.28 23.51
CA TYR A 1032 27.94 11.42 22.42
C TYR A 1032 29.47 11.43 22.37
N TRP A 1033 30.08 10.25 22.43
CA TRP A 1033 31.52 10.08 22.44
C TRP A 1033 31.92 8.91 21.56
N ASN A 1034 32.75 9.14 20.53
CA ASN A 1034 33.27 8.10 19.68
C ASN A 1034 34.76 7.89 19.97
N SER A 1035 35.17 6.66 20.29
CA SER A 1035 36.55 6.32 20.70
C SER A 1035 37.61 6.68 19.66
N ASP A 1036 37.23 6.74 18.38
CA ASP A 1036 38.12 6.99 17.25
C ASP A 1036 38.39 8.50 17.02
N GLU A 1037 37.66 9.41 17.68
CA GLU A 1037 37.77 10.87 17.51
C GLU A 1037 38.67 11.51 18.60
N THR A 1038 39.90 11.00 18.80
CA THR A 1038 40.83 11.41 19.88
C THR A 1038 41.39 12.85 19.81
N THR A 1039 40.85 13.70 18.95
CA THR A 1039 41.35 15.07 18.67
C THR A 1039 40.40 16.20 19.03
N TYR A 1040 39.19 15.91 19.55
CA TYR A 1040 38.19 16.93 19.86
C TYR A 1040 37.93 17.09 21.36
N SER A 1041 37.88 18.34 21.80
CA SER A 1041 37.38 18.70 23.14
C SER A 1041 35.93 18.25 23.31
N THR A 1042 35.53 17.90 24.53
CA THR A 1042 34.13 17.59 24.89
C THR A 1042 33.17 18.70 24.48
N GLU A 1043 33.62 19.95 24.40
CA GLU A 1043 32.85 21.11 23.93
C GLU A 1043 32.46 21.07 22.44
N VAL A 1044 33.17 20.30 21.62
CA VAL A 1044 32.96 20.16 20.17
C VAL A 1044 32.19 18.87 19.82
N GLY A 1045 32.05 17.96 20.79
CA GLY A 1045 31.39 16.66 20.62
C GLY A 1045 29.95 16.77 20.09
N ARG A 1046 29.56 15.80 19.26
CA ARG A 1046 28.20 15.73 18.69
C ARG A 1046 27.16 15.63 19.83
N PHE A 1047 25.90 15.92 19.53
CA PHE A 1047 24.80 15.74 20.49
C PHE A 1047 24.01 14.47 20.14
N VAL A 1048 23.34 13.90 21.14
CA VAL A 1048 22.50 12.71 20.97
C VAL A 1048 21.16 13.12 20.34
N GLU A 1049 20.97 12.85 19.04
CA GLU A 1049 19.70 13.08 18.34
C GLU A 1049 18.85 11.80 18.38
N THR A 1050 17.74 11.84 19.13
CA THR A 1050 16.84 10.67 19.32
C THR A 1050 15.38 11.06 19.11
N LYS A 1051 14.48 10.09 18.96
CA LYS A 1051 13.03 10.36 19.00
C LYS A 1051 12.53 10.25 20.44
N LEU A 1052 11.53 11.06 20.76
CA LEU A 1052 10.83 10.98 22.05
C LEU A 1052 10.21 9.59 22.30
N SER A 1053 9.88 8.83 21.25
CA SER A 1053 9.39 7.44 21.31
C SER A 1053 10.46 6.39 21.57
N ASP A 1054 11.73 6.75 21.40
CA ASP A 1054 12.87 5.82 21.44
C ASP A 1054 13.63 5.97 22.78
N LEU A 1055 13.17 6.88 23.67
CA LEU A 1055 13.68 7.06 25.04
C LEU A 1055 13.05 6.05 26.01
N PRO A 1056 13.81 5.47 26.96
CA PRO A 1056 13.26 4.63 28.02
C PRO A 1056 12.19 5.39 28.81
N PRO A 1057 10.94 4.89 28.88
CA PRO A 1057 9.84 5.62 29.51
C PRO A 1057 9.92 5.61 31.04
N VAL A 1058 10.69 4.67 31.61
CA VAL A 1058 10.81 4.34 33.03
C VAL A 1058 12.24 3.83 33.30
N LEU A 1059 12.78 4.13 34.48
CA LEU A 1059 13.98 3.51 35.08
C LEU A 1059 13.59 2.93 36.46
N ILE A 1060 14.27 1.86 36.88
CA ILE A 1060 13.93 1.11 38.12
C ILE A 1060 15.18 0.94 38.98
N HIS A 1061 15.07 1.11 40.30
CA HIS A 1061 16.13 0.79 41.26
C HIS A 1061 15.52 0.50 42.65
N ASN A 1062 15.94 -0.59 43.31
CA ASN A 1062 15.48 -1.00 44.66
C ASN A 1062 13.98 -0.76 44.90
N GLU A 1063 13.15 -1.44 44.08
CA GLU A 1063 11.67 -1.36 44.05
C GLU A 1063 11.07 0.01 43.63
N SER A 1064 11.85 1.09 43.70
CA SER A 1064 11.45 2.42 43.26
C SER A 1064 11.44 2.53 41.74
N THR A 1065 10.40 3.17 41.22
CA THR A 1065 10.13 3.32 39.77
C THR A 1065 10.10 4.80 39.41
N TYR A 1066 10.95 5.20 38.47
CA TYR A 1066 11.08 6.59 38.04
C TYR A 1066 10.61 6.74 36.59
N GLU A 1067 9.53 7.50 36.35
CA GLU A 1067 9.00 7.77 35.01
C GLU A 1067 9.69 9.00 34.38
N LEU A 1068 10.02 8.90 33.08
CA LEU A 1068 10.52 10.04 32.30
C LEU A 1068 9.49 11.18 32.28
N ARG A 1069 9.81 12.36 32.82
CA ARG A 1069 8.93 13.54 32.82
C ARG A 1069 9.26 14.57 31.75
N GLY A 1070 10.53 14.69 31.37
CA GLY A 1070 10.89 15.61 30.29
C GLY A 1070 12.30 15.47 29.74
N VAL A 1071 12.50 16.12 28.60
CA VAL A 1071 13.76 16.22 27.88
C VAL A 1071 14.13 17.69 27.71
N VAL A 1072 15.34 18.05 28.12
CA VAL A 1072 15.96 19.35 27.82
C VAL A 1072 16.55 19.27 26.41
N ASN A 1073 16.04 20.12 25.51
CA ASN A 1073 16.48 20.20 24.13
C ASN A 1073 17.17 21.54 23.85
N TYR A 1074 18.43 21.46 23.39
CA TYR A 1074 19.28 22.62 23.11
C TYR A 1074 19.43 22.87 21.60
N ILE A 1075 19.07 24.08 21.19
CA ILE A 1075 19.16 24.59 19.82
C ILE A 1075 20.39 25.47 19.71
N ARG A 1076 21.37 25.01 18.94
CA ARG A 1076 22.74 25.59 18.93
C ARG A 1076 22.78 27.02 18.40
N GLY A 1077 23.63 27.84 19.02
CA GLY A 1077 24.07 29.12 18.48
C GLY A 1077 25.02 28.98 17.28
N LEU A 1078 25.37 30.12 16.67
CA LEU A 1078 26.17 30.18 15.43
C LEU A 1078 27.56 29.52 15.55
N SER A 1079 28.17 29.51 16.73
CA SER A 1079 29.51 28.93 16.97
C SER A 1079 29.50 27.40 17.15
N ARG A 1080 28.33 26.76 17.22
CA ARG A 1080 28.12 25.29 17.25
C ARG A 1080 28.70 24.51 18.44
N LEU A 1081 29.44 25.15 19.35
CA LEU A 1081 29.98 24.57 20.59
C LEU A 1081 28.89 24.25 21.61
N ARG A 1082 29.10 23.22 22.45
CA ARG A 1082 28.20 22.88 23.58
C ARG A 1082 28.12 24.01 24.62
N THR A 1083 29.20 24.76 24.81
CA THR A 1083 29.28 25.90 25.74
C THR A 1083 28.80 27.23 25.15
N SER A 1084 28.29 27.24 23.91
CA SER A 1084 27.83 28.49 23.26
C SER A 1084 26.44 28.94 23.75
N VAL A 1085 26.20 30.26 23.71
CA VAL A 1085 24.85 30.81 23.93
C VAL A 1085 23.94 30.32 22.80
N GLY A 1086 22.91 29.56 23.17
CA GLY A 1086 21.90 28.98 22.28
C GLY A 1086 20.53 29.00 22.97
N HIS A 1087 19.52 28.42 22.32
CA HIS A 1087 18.15 28.43 22.82
C HIS A 1087 17.76 27.09 23.45
N TYR A 1088 17.17 27.13 24.65
CA TYR A 1088 16.71 25.94 25.38
C TYR A 1088 15.19 25.79 25.29
N THR A 1089 14.75 24.55 25.16
CA THR A 1089 13.33 24.18 25.07
C THR A 1089 13.04 22.90 25.84
N ALA A 1090 11.86 22.81 26.46
CA ALA A 1090 11.43 21.64 27.22
C ALA A 1090 10.44 20.80 26.41
N TYR A 1091 10.70 19.50 26.30
CA TYR A 1091 9.72 18.52 25.85
C TYR A 1091 9.20 17.76 27.07
N CYS A 1092 8.02 18.13 27.55
CA CYS A 1092 7.39 17.54 28.73
C CYS A 1092 6.50 16.35 28.31
N LYS A 1093 6.70 15.19 28.94
CA LYS A 1093 5.88 13.98 28.73
C LYS A 1093 4.66 14.03 29.65
N ARG A 1094 3.53 14.55 29.13
CA ARG A 1094 2.25 14.61 29.86
C ARG A 1094 1.55 13.25 29.94
N SER A 1095 1.78 12.36 28.97
CA SER A 1095 1.31 10.96 28.99
C SER A 1095 2.04 10.09 27.95
N GLU A 1096 1.77 8.78 27.95
CA GLU A 1096 2.19 7.77 26.95
C GLU A 1096 2.37 8.24 25.50
N ARG A 1097 1.50 9.14 25.03
CA ARG A 1097 1.56 9.70 23.67
C ARG A 1097 1.42 11.23 23.63
N SER A 1098 1.18 11.87 24.77
CA SER A 1098 1.07 13.32 24.86
C SER A 1098 2.40 13.90 25.29
N TRP A 1099 3.07 14.56 24.36
CA TRP A 1099 4.22 15.40 24.64
C TRP A 1099 3.81 16.86 24.40
N GLU A 1100 4.27 17.75 25.27
CA GLU A 1100 4.11 19.20 25.12
C GLU A 1100 5.48 19.84 24.99
N LEU A 1101 5.67 20.60 23.91
CA LEU A 1101 6.78 21.53 23.77
C LEU A 1101 6.44 22.80 24.55
N MET A 1102 7.28 23.11 25.53
CA MET A 1102 7.30 24.38 26.25
C MET A 1102 8.54 25.15 25.77
N ASP A 1103 8.28 26.27 25.11
CA ASP A 1103 9.26 27.12 24.43
C ASP A 1103 8.85 28.57 24.67
N ASP A 1104 9.75 29.36 25.24
CA ASP A 1104 9.48 30.72 25.71
C ASP A 1104 9.12 31.71 24.59
N GLN A 1105 9.51 31.38 23.35
CA GLN A 1105 9.18 32.12 22.13
C GLN A 1105 7.68 31.96 21.78
N ASN A 1106 7.06 30.86 22.19
CA ASN A 1106 5.66 30.54 21.89
C ASN A 1106 4.67 31.13 22.92
N LYS A 1107 3.46 31.50 22.48
CA LYS A 1107 2.43 32.08 23.37
C LYS A 1107 1.70 31.05 24.24
N LYS A 1108 1.74 29.76 23.88
CA LYS A 1108 1.10 28.62 24.57
C LYS A 1108 1.92 27.35 24.32
N THR A 1109 1.71 26.32 25.13
CA THR A 1109 2.32 25.00 24.94
C THR A 1109 1.83 24.38 23.62
N ILE A 1110 2.70 23.59 22.98
CA ILE A 1110 2.41 22.97 21.68
C ILE A 1110 2.43 21.45 21.83
N SER A 1111 1.32 20.77 21.50
CA SER A 1111 1.30 19.31 21.48
C SER A 1111 2.17 18.77 20.35
N VAL A 1112 3.09 17.86 20.67
CA VAL A 1112 4.03 17.25 19.73
C VAL A 1112 3.91 15.73 19.73
N LYS A 1113 4.24 15.10 18.60
CA LYS A 1113 4.14 13.64 18.42
C LYS A 1113 5.34 12.96 19.07
N ALA A 1114 5.16 11.78 19.66
CA ALA A 1114 6.28 10.97 20.16
C ALA A 1114 7.31 10.60 19.05
N SER A 1115 6.93 10.65 17.76
CA SER A 1115 7.86 10.44 16.65
C SER A 1115 8.77 11.63 16.34
N THR A 1116 8.61 12.77 17.04
CA THR A 1116 9.48 13.95 16.89
C THR A 1116 10.90 13.60 17.31
N LYS A 1117 11.86 13.99 16.49
CA LYS A 1117 13.28 13.95 16.83
C LYS A 1117 13.68 15.18 17.61
N VAL A 1118 14.51 15.01 18.64
CA VAL A 1118 15.03 16.08 19.50
C VAL A 1118 16.53 15.88 19.73
N ILE A 1119 17.22 16.99 19.98
CA ILE A 1119 18.61 17.01 20.46
C ILE A 1119 18.55 16.85 21.97
N CYS A 1120 18.76 15.63 22.46
CA CYS A 1120 18.66 15.33 23.87
C CYS A 1120 19.95 15.76 24.59
N GLU A 1121 19.84 16.70 25.53
CA GLU A 1121 20.96 17.13 26.37
C GLU A 1121 20.82 16.64 27.81
N TYR A 1122 19.64 16.78 28.42
CA TYR A 1122 19.32 16.17 29.71
C TYR A 1122 17.98 15.43 29.67
N LEU A 1123 17.93 14.28 30.34
CA LEU A 1123 16.72 13.52 30.67
C LEU A 1123 16.38 13.74 32.14
N ILE A 1124 15.10 13.94 32.45
CA ILE A 1124 14.60 14.12 33.83
C ILE A 1124 13.53 13.06 34.09
N TYR A 1125 13.82 12.15 35.02
CA TYR A 1125 12.90 11.13 35.52
C TYR A 1125 12.46 11.49 36.94
N THR A 1126 11.23 11.15 37.32
CA THR A 1126 10.73 11.32 38.71
C THR A 1126 9.97 10.09 39.18
N ILE A 1127 9.89 9.92 40.49
CA ILE A 1127 8.97 8.96 41.14
C ILE A 1127 7.48 9.24 40.81
#